data_AF-A0A2U3LX94-F1
#
_entry.id   AF-A0A2U3LX94-F1
#
_cell.length_a   1.000
_cell.length_b   1.000
_cell.length_c   1.000
_cell.angle_alpha   90.00
_cell.angle_beta   90.00
_cell.angle_gamma   90.00
#
_symmetry.space_group_name_H-M   'P 1'
#
loop_
_entity.id
_entity.type
_entity.pdbx_description
1 polymer ?
#
loop_
_entity_poly.entity_id
_entity_poly.type
_entity_poly.pdbx_seq_one_letter_code
_entity_poly.pdbx_strand_id
1 'polypeptide(L)'
;MDIAADKAGNLYIASNVQNRVFKVSPGGVLTTFAGNSCGGYTGDTGDGGPATLACLEVPDGVAVDATGNVYIAEILGNRVRKVSNGVITTVAGNGGGWGYSGDGGLAINASFHGPSFMAVDTQGNLYIADGNGVTRKVAGGIITTVAPYAGPMAVDASGALYIATNGMVRKLSGGVATIVAGNGSIGYSGDGGPATSASLDNPGGIALDGAGNIYISTGSDNRIRKVSGGVITTVADSNGIAGYTGDQGSATDASLRSPGSLAVDSSGNLYINDGGNLVVRKVSQGVISTFAGNGTNYSPDGVKAIDAQLTPTFISLGGAQDDLYIVDSKSVRKVSGGVITTIYTGNPLSVAADRAGNVYVSDSWDELNDAGYTILHRNIFQIASGVTTTALAGRAGYLAVDASGTLYVADGNVFTLSGGVITTVAGNGTSGYSGDGGPATSAGLNAAGVAVDASGDIYILDGGYCSYPSDCRVRKVSNGIITSVALSLSEPSGIGGIAADAFGNLYVSDTGTHTVLRFLGGVTATVAGDGSAAGYSGDGVPATSVPLEPGGIAVDSVGNLYIIDSNFRVRRVDHLVGSTPITVTTSPAGLRIVVDGATYTSPQTFYFNTSESHTISAPSPQGTNTVFVSWSDGGAQTHVITVPSVGTTYTATFNVPQYSLTTSVSPPGGGIISVNPPTATGGYNDSTSVQLTATANPGYLFASWSGDLSGSTNPQSLKMSGPRNVQANFIANPNPSPIAVGSQPASGTGTAQTFTFQFSHPSGWQSLSVVNVLVNNFLDGHRACYLAYVLSSNALVLVDDTGDAGGPYAGSLVLGSSGTIQNSQCAVSLVSAMGSGTTLSLTLSLTFQPGFGGNRIFYLAARDTAQNNSAWQAFGVWQVPFTPSGTISVGSLSLARGSSSSGTPQSFALTLTDVKGAGDIGIVNLLVNNFIDGRQACYLAYVASSNTLLLVDDAGDAGGPFAGRMVLNGAGGPIQNSQCVIGALSSAVLSGNTLTLTLNITFTANLTGNQVLYIAGRDAAGGNNTDWQAMGTWTVQ
;
A
#
# COMPACT_ATOMS: atom_id res chain seq x y z
N MET A 1 4.00 23.64 -21.24
CA MET A 1 3.68 22.61 -20.25
C MET A 1 2.34 22.02 -20.63
N ASP A 2 2.25 20.70 -20.60
CA ASP A 2 1.08 19.92 -20.99
C ASP A 2 0.86 18.79 -19.97
N ILE A 3 -0.36 18.25 -19.92
CA ILE A 3 -0.75 17.20 -18.99
C ILE A 3 -1.64 16.16 -19.68
N ALA A 4 -1.25 14.89 -19.54
CA ALA A 4 -2.05 13.76 -19.99
C ALA A 4 -2.32 12.80 -18.82
N ALA A 5 -3.51 12.23 -18.78
CA ALA A 5 -3.89 11.22 -17.80
C ALA A 5 -4.01 9.84 -18.47
N ASP A 6 -3.76 8.77 -17.71
CA ASP A 6 -4.07 7.40 -18.12
C ASP A 6 -5.38 6.88 -17.53
N LYS A 7 -5.84 5.72 -18.05
CA LYS A 7 -7.07 5.06 -17.59
C LYS A 7 -7.00 4.59 -16.13
N ALA A 8 -5.81 4.46 -15.56
CA ALA A 8 -5.62 4.11 -14.15
C ALA A 8 -5.63 5.35 -13.24
N GLY A 9 -5.76 6.56 -13.79
CA GLY A 9 -5.79 7.82 -13.04
C GLY A 9 -4.42 8.38 -12.68
N ASN A 10 -3.34 7.87 -13.31
CA ASN A 10 -2.04 8.55 -13.20
C ASN A 10 -2.00 9.77 -14.14
N LEU A 11 -1.29 10.80 -13.70
CA LEU A 11 -1.01 11.99 -14.51
C LEU A 11 0.44 11.99 -14.97
N TYR A 12 0.68 12.54 -16.15
CA TYR A 12 2.01 12.80 -16.71
C TYR A 12 2.08 14.28 -17.06
N ILE A 13 3.04 15.00 -16.47
CA ILE A 13 3.15 16.47 -16.55
C ILE A 13 4.47 16.83 -17.23
N ALA A 14 4.41 17.45 -18.40
CA ALA A 14 5.59 17.92 -19.14
C ALA A 14 6.06 19.29 -18.61
N SER A 15 7.21 19.32 -17.94
CA SER A 15 7.79 20.53 -17.35
C SER A 15 8.96 21.05 -18.20
N ASN A 16 8.66 22.05 -19.02
CA ASN A 16 9.62 22.71 -19.90
C ASN A 16 10.70 23.53 -19.16
N VAL A 17 10.41 24.01 -17.94
CA VAL A 17 11.38 24.69 -17.06
C VAL A 17 12.33 23.71 -16.39
N GLN A 18 11.83 22.55 -15.95
CA GLN A 18 12.61 21.57 -15.19
C GLN A 18 13.28 20.51 -16.08
N ASN A 19 13.02 20.51 -17.39
CA ASN A 19 13.51 19.50 -18.35
C ASN A 19 13.18 18.07 -17.92
N ARG A 20 11.93 17.87 -17.46
CA ARG A 20 11.42 16.61 -16.88
C ARG A 20 9.97 16.37 -17.25
N VAL A 21 9.57 15.10 -17.23
CA VAL A 21 8.18 14.69 -17.11
C VAL A 21 7.99 14.08 -15.73
N PHE A 22 7.00 14.57 -15.00
CA PHE A 22 6.61 14.01 -13.70
C PHE A 22 5.43 13.06 -13.86
N LYS A 23 5.36 12.04 -13.00
CA LYS A 23 4.15 11.22 -12.82
C LYS A 23 3.54 11.54 -11.46
N VAL A 24 2.21 11.71 -11.42
CA VAL A 24 1.45 11.69 -10.15
C VAL A 24 0.57 10.45 -10.15
N SER A 25 0.64 9.65 -9.09
CA SER A 25 -0.24 8.49 -8.91
C SER A 25 -1.66 8.92 -8.48
N PRO A 26 -2.68 8.04 -8.59
CA PRO A 26 -4.02 8.30 -8.05
C PRO A 26 -4.04 8.65 -6.55
N GLY A 27 -3.04 8.18 -5.80
CA GLY A 27 -2.83 8.47 -4.38
C GLY A 27 -2.03 9.76 -4.09
N GLY A 28 -1.79 10.61 -5.11
CA GLY A 28 -1.09 11.89 -4.94
C GLY A 28 0.43 11.82 -4.86
N VAL A 29 1.05 10.66 -5.10
CA VAL A 29 2.51 10.51 -5.03
C VAL A 29 3.14 11.02 -6.33
N LEU A 30 3.90 12.12 -6.25
CA LEU A 30 4.73 12.65 -7.32
C LEU A 30 6.04 11.85 -7.44
N THR A 31 6.40 11.45 -8.65
CA THR A 31 7.73 10.92 -8.98
C THR A 31 8.27 11.55 -10.27
N THR A 32 9.61 11.60 -10.43
CA THR A 32 10.19 11.84 -11.76
C THR A 32 9.85 10.62 -12.62
N PHE A 33 9.20 10.84 -13.76
CA PHE A 33 8.83 9.78 -14.70
C PHE A 33 9.85 9.66 -15.85
N ALA A 34 10.31 10.80 -16.35
CA ALA A 34 11.40 10.88 -17.31
C ALA A 34 12.18 12.20 -17.16
N GLY A 35 13.46 12.21 -17.54
CA GLY A 35 14.30 13.39 -17.52
C GLY A 35 15.13 13.55 -16.24
N ASN A 36 16.41 13.91 -16.39
CA ASN A 36 17.32 14.25 -15.30
C ASN A 36 17.98 15.64 -15.46
N SER A 37 17.35 16.56 -16.21
CA SER A 37 17.72 17.99 -16.28
C SER A 37 19.17 18.28 -16.72
N CYS A 38 19.68 17.56 -17.72
CA CYS A 38 21.01 17.77 -18.30
C CYS A 38 21.24 19.23 -18.75
N GLY A 39 22.31 19.86 -18.27
CA GLY A 39 22.61 21.28 -18.46
C GLY A 39 23.04 21.68 -19.87
N GLY A 40 22.14 21.59 -20.86
CA GLY A 40 22.36 22.08 -22.22
C GLY A 40 23.17 21.14 -23.14
N TYR A 41 23.36 19.87 -22.77
CA TYR A 41 23.95 18.86 -23.65
C TYR A 41 22.91 18.34 -24.64
N THR A 42 23.14 18.58 -25.93
CA THR A 42 22.30 18.09 -27.03
C THR A 42 22.74 16.68 -27.47
N GLY A 43 21.82 15.70 -27.45
CA GLY A 43 22.11 14.34 -27.91
C GLY A 43 21.15 13.26 -27.39
N ASP A 44 21.18 12.06 -27.98
CA ASP A 44 20.23 10.95 -27.72
C ASP A 44 20.54 10.14 -26.44
N THR A 45 20.92 10.84 -25.37
CA THR A 45 21.36 10.21 -24.12
C THR A 45 20.19 9.55 -23.38
N GLY A 46 20.37 8.27 -23.05
CA GLY A 46 19.44 7.46 -22.24
C GLY A 46 18.52 6.52 -23.03
N ASP A 47 18.55 6.53 -24.35
CA ASP A 47 17.74 5.61 -25.17
C ASP A 47 18.08 4.13 -24.90
N GLY A 48 17.05 3.31 -24.71
CA GLY A 48 17.18 1.91 -24.27
C GLY A 48 17.47 1.75 -22.77
N GLY A 49 17.69 2.84 -22.04
CA GLY A 49 17.90 2.89 -20.60
C GLY A 49 16.67 3.37 -19.80
N PRO A 50 16.79 3.48 -18.47
CA PRO A 50 15.73 3.98 -17.61
C PRO A 50 15.32 5.42 -17.96
N ALA A 51 14.02 5.65 -18.09
CA ALA A 51 13.47 6.95 -18.51
C ALA A 51 13.87 8.11 -17.57
N THR A 52 14.00 7.82 -16.28
CA THR A 52 14.45 8.76 -15.24
C THR A 52 15.89 9.24 -15.43
N LEU A 53 16.71 8.55 -16.21
CA LEU A 53 18.13 8.88 -16.45
C LEU A 53 18.41 9.49 -17.83
N ALA A 54 17.40 9.62 -18.70
CA ALA A 54 17.58 10.28 -19.98
C ALA A 54 17.60 11.81 -19.85
N CYS A 55 18.36 12.44 -20.74
CA CYS A 55 18.23 13.88 -20.96
C CYS A 55 16.95 14.15 -21.75
N LEU A 56 16.17 15.13 -21.30
CA LEU A 56 15.06 15.73 -22.05
C LEU A 56 15.35 17.21 -22.26
N GLU A 57 15.04 17.71 -23.46
CA GLU A 57 15.37 19.07 -23.91
C GLU A 57 14.08 19.86 -24.17
N VAL A 58 13.61 20.57 -23.15
CA VAL A 58 12.37 21.37 -23.14
C VAL A 58 11.16 20.52 -23.54
N PRO A 59 10.78 19.52 -22.71
CA PRO A 59 9.58 18.72 -22.93
C PRO A 59 8.35 19.60 -22.72
N ASP A 60 7.52 19.74 -23.76
CA ASP A 60 6.36 20.64 -23.71
C ASP A 60 5.03 19.93 -23.90
N GLY A 61 4.94 19.00 -24.86
CA GLY A 61 3.75 18.18 -25.12
C GLY A 61 3.87 16.77 -24.56
N VAL A 62 2.76 16.20 -24.08
CA VAL A 62 2.68 14.82 -23.56
C VAL A 62 1.39 14.13 -23.99
N ALA A 63 1.50 12.88 -24.45
CA ALA A 63 0.34 12.06 -24.82
C ALA A 63 0.48 10.64 -24.26
N VAL A 64 -0.65 9.99 -23.96
CA VAL A 64 -0.67 8.62 -23.41
C VAL A 64 -1.53 7.74 -24.31
N ASP A 65 -1.04 6.55 -24.66
CA ASP A 65 -1.82 5.58 -25.43
C ASP A 65 -2.69 4.66 -24.55
N ALA A 66 -3.61 3.93 -25.18
CA ALA A 66 -4.54 3.05 -24.49
C ALA A 66 -3.88 1.90 -23.70
N THR A 67 -2.57 1.66 -23.87
CA THR A 67 -1.78 0.66 -23.13
C THR A 67 -0.92 1.28 -22.02
N GLY A 68 -0.96 2.60 -21.86
CA GLY A 68 -0.21 3.33 -20.83
C GLY A 68 1.22 3.71 -21.23
N ASN A 69 1.60 3.62 -22.52
CA ASN A 69 2.87 4.22 -22.94
C ASN A 69 2.72 5.73 -23.06
N VAL A 70 3.77 6.45 -22.70
CA VAL A 70 3.79 7.92 -22.66
C VAL A 70 4.72 8.45 -23.73
N TYR A 71 4.23 9.38 -24.54
CA TYR A 71 4.96 10.06 -25.61
C TYR A 71 5.26 11.49 -25.18
N ILE A 72 6.48 11.96 -25.41
CA ILE A 72 7.01 13.22 -24.90
C ILE A 72 7.63 14.00 -26.05
N ALA A 73 7.11 15.18 -26.35
CA ALA A 73 7.64 16.07 -27.39
C ALA A 73 8.70 17.01 -26.79
N GLU A 74 9.95 16.88 -27.25
CA GLU A 74 11.06 17.75 -26.90
C GLU A 74 11.15 18.90 -27.92
N ILE A 75 10.75 20.12 -27.54
CA ILE A 75 10.75 21.28 -28.45
C ILE A 75 12.18 21.60 -28.92
N LEU A 76 13.15 21.66 -28.00
CA LEU A 76 14.54 21.95 -28.37
C LEU A 76 15.29 20.70 -28.84
N GLY A 77 14.96 19.52 -28.31
CA GLY A 77 15.52 18.25 -28.75
C GLY A 77 15.06 17.78 -30.14
N ASN A 78 14.10 18.46 -30.78
CA ASN A 78 13.57 18.18 -32.12
C ASN A 78 13.18 16.70 -32.35
N ARG A 79 12.64 16.06 -31.32
CA ARG A 79 12.29 14.64 -31.31
C ARG A 79 11.10 14.34 -30.40
N VAL A 80 10.54 13.15 -30.57
CA VAL A 80 9.52 12.58 -29.70
C VAL A 80 10.06 11.29 -29.09
N ARG A 81 10.05 11.24 -27.77
CA ARG A 81 10.43 10.06 -26.98
C ARG A 81 9.19 9.29 -26.58
N LYS A 82 9.33 7.98 -26.43
CA LYS A 82 8.34 7.07 -25.85
C LYS A 82 8.92 6.42 -24.61
N VAL A 83 8.18 6.47 -23.52
CA VAL A 83 8.43 5.68 -22.31
C VAL A 83 7.48 4.49 -22.28
N SER A 84 8.03 3.29 -22.16
CA SER A 84 7.29 2.03 -22.05
C SER A 84 7.99 1.13 -21.02
N ASN A 85 7.25 0.60 -20.04
CA ASN A 85 7.79 -0.22 -18.95
C ASN A 85 9.02 0.40 -18.23
N GLY A 86 9.05 1.74 -18.10
CA GLY A 86 10.14 2.49 -17.48
C GLY A 86 11.38 2.70 -18.37
N VAL A 87 11.41 2.15 -19.58
CA VAL A 87 12.48 2.37 -20.57
C VAL A 87 12.08 3.50 -21.52
N ILE A 88 13.00 4.41 -21.82
CA ILE A 88 12.80 5.48 -22.81
C ILE A 88 13.48 5.15 -24.14
N THR A 89 12.84 5.54 -25.23
CA THR A 89 13.32 5.36 -26.60
C THR A 89 12.88 6.53 -27.47
N THR A 90 13.70 6.96 -28.42
CA THR A 90 13.30 7.90 -29.47
C THR A 90 12.46 7.16 -30.49
N VAL A 91 11.24 7.64 -30.72
CA VAL A 91 10.29 7.04 -31.69
C VAL A 91 10.14 7.87 -32.94
N ALA A 92 10.49 9.15 -32.89
CA ALA A 92 10.59 10.01 -34.05
C ALA A 92 11.56 11.17 -33.79
N GLY A 93 12.29 11.62 -34.81
CA GLY A 93 13.21 12.74 -34.69
C GLY A 93 14.65 12.29 -34.47
N ASN A 94 15.59 12.96 -35.12
CA ASN A 94 17.01 12.61 -35.16
C ASN A 94 17.89 13.48 -34.24
N GLY A 95 17.31 14.23 -33.30
CA GLY A 95 18.04 15.13 -32.39
C GLY A 95 18.76 16.30 -33.09
N GLY A 96 18.61 16.44 -34.42
CA GLY A 96 19.29 17.46 -35.22
C GLY A 96 18.71 18.87 -35.01
N GLY A 97 19.38 19.85 -35.62
CA GLY A 97 18.84 21.21 -35.71
C GLY A 97 17.53 21.28 -36.49
N TRP A 98 16.78 22.36 -36.26
CA TRP A 98 15.49 22.67 -36.87
C TRP A 98 15.41 22.34 -38.37
N GLY A 99 14.53 21.41 -38.76
CA GLY A 99 14.41 20.96 -40.14
C GLY A 99 13.15 20.16 -40.42
N TYR A 100 12.97 19.77 -41.68
CA TYR A 100 11.83 18.99 -42.16
C TYR A 100 12.29 18.03 -43.25
N SER A 101 12.28 16.73 -42.93
CA SER A 101 12.81 15.66 -43.80
C SER A 101 12.34 14.29 -43.29
N GLY A 102 12.53 13.24 -44.10
CA GLY A 102 12.36 11.85 -43.66
C GLY A 102 11.01 11.20 -43.97
N ASP A 103 10.07 11.92 -44.57
CA ASP A 103 8.76 11.37 -45.00
C ASP A 103 8.90 10.12 -45.88
N GLY A 104 8.15 9.07 -45.55
CA GLY A 104 8.22 7.75 -46.16
C GLY A 104 9.37 6.86 -45.63
N GLY A 105 10.25 7.40 -44.79
CA GLY A 105 11.34 6.68 -44.13
C GLY A 105 11.08 6.39 -42.65
N LEU A 106 12.10 5.82 -41.98
CA LEU A 106 12.06 5.57 -40.54
C LEU A 106 11.94 6.89 -39.76
N ALA A 107 10.97 6.96 -38.84
CA ALA A 107 10.63 8.17 -38.10
C ALA A 107 11.80 8.72 -37.25
N ILE A 108 12.65 7.85 -36.72
CA ILE A 108 13.86 8.21 -35.96
C ILE A 108 14.91 8.96 -36.81
N ASN A 109 14.87 8.86 -38.13
CA ASN A 109 15.82 9.54 -39.02
C ASN A 109 15.31 10.92 -39.51
N ALA A 110 14.06 11.26 -39.22
CA ALA A 110 13.44 12.50 -39.64
C ALA A 110 13.91 13.70 -38.82
N SER A 111 13.98 14.89 -39.41
CA SER A 111 14.18 16.13 -38.66
C SER A 111 12.83 16.78 -38.33
N PHE A 112 12.66 17.30 -37.12
CA PHE A 112 11.52 18.15 -36.72
C PHE A 112 11.95 19.62 -36.59
N HIS A 113 10.96 20.50 -36.47
CA HIS A 113 11.09 21.92 -36.21
C HIS A 113 10.31 22.27 -34.94
N GLY A 114 10.72 21.74 -33.79
CA GLY A 114 10.00 21.89 -32.52
C GLY A 114 8.64 21.17 -32.49
N PRO A 115 8.58 19.86 -32.22
CA PRO A 115 7.33 19.13 -32.04
C PRO A 115 6.60 19.62 -30.79
N SER A 116 5.27 19.75 -30.84
CA SER A 116 4.45 20.29 -29.75
C SER A 116 3.25 19.39 -29.42
N PHE A 117 2.02 19.77 -29.79
CA PHE A 117 0.82 18.99 -29.55
C PHE A 117 0.91 17.59 -30.16
N MET A 118 0.44 16.58 -29.43
CA MET A 118 0.39 15.21 -29.88
C MET A 118 -0.96 14.56 -29.58
N ALA A 119 -1.34 13.58 -30.40
CA ALA A 119 -2.43 12.66 -30.11
C ALA A 119 -2.04 11.24 -30.55
N VAL A 120 -2.57 10.22 -29.89
CA VAL A 120 -2.32 8.81 -30.25
C VAL A 120 -3.65 8.09 -30.47
N ASP A 121 -3.84 7.49 -31.65
CA ASP A 121 -5.05 6.74 -31.94
C ASP A 121 -5.09 5.35 -31.29
N THR A 122 -6.25 4.69 -31.38
CA THR A 122 -6.50 3.37 -30.80
C THR A 122 -5.68 2.24 -31.45
N GLN A 123 -4.99 2.50 -32.57
CA GLN A 123 -4.04 1.58 -33.21
C GLN A 123 -2.58 1.88 -32.79
N GLY A 124 -2.36 2.88 -31.94
CA GLY A 124 -1.03 3.31 -31.50
C GLY A 124 -0.28 4.16 -32.52
N ASN A 125 -0.96 4.73 -33.52
CA ASN A 125 -0.30 5.71 -34.39
C ASN A 125 -0.24 7.06 -33.68
N LEU A 126 0.93 7.68 -33.72
CA LEU A 126 1.21 8.96 -33.08
C LEU A 126 1.10 10.08 -34.12
N TYR A 127 0.30 11.10 -33.84
CA TYR A 127 0.18 12.34 -34.60
C TYR A 127 0.88 13.46 -33.84
N ILE A 128 1.63 14.29 -34.57
CA ILE A 128 2.55 15.28 -34.00
C ILE A 128 2.36 16.61 -34.76
N ALA A 129 2.07 17.69 -34.04
CA ALA A 129 2.16 19.04 -34.56
C ALA A 129 3.64 19.44 -34.61
N ASP A 130 4.16 19.58 -35.83
CA ASP A 130 5.52 20.05 -36.10
C ASP A 130 5.48 21.58 -36.22
N GLY A 131 6.42 22.30 -35.58
CA GLY A 131 6.40 23.76 -35.46
C GLY A 131 6.67 24.50 -36.77
N ASN A 132 7.06 23.80 -37.84
CA ASN A 132 7.02 24.32 -39.21
C ASN A 132 5.60 24.48 -39.77
N GLY A 133 4.58 24.07 -39.00
CA GLY A 133 3.17 24.22 -39.35
C GLY A 133 2.54 23.00 -40.05
N VAL A 134 3.14 21.80 -39.99
CA VAL A 134 2.51 20.58 -40.53
C VAL A 134 2.14 19.57 -39.44
N THR A 135 1.20 18.68 -39.72
CA THR A 135 0.93 17.52 -38.86
C THR A 135 1.56 16.27 -39.45
N ARG A 136 2.40 15.59 -38.67
CA ARG A 136 3.10 14.36 -39.07
C ARG A 136 2.55 13.15 -38.31
N LYS A 137 2.43 12.01 -38.98
CA LYS A 137 1.99 10.73 -38.44
C LYS A 137 3.15 9.74 -38.40
N VAL A 138 3.33 9.07 -37.27
CA VAL A 138 4.22 7.92 -37.09
C VAL A 138 3.37 6.66 -36.99
N ALA A 139 3.56 5.73 -37.93
CA ALA A 139 2.81 4.48 -38.02
C ALA A 139 3.78 3.34 -38.36
N GLY A 140 3.84 2.29 -37.52
CA GLY A 140 4.77 1.18 -37.72
C GLY A 140 6.26 1.59 -37.77
N GLY A 141 6.62 2.71 -37.14
CA GLY A 141 7.97 3.29 -37.20
C GLY A 141 8.29 4.11 -38.45
N ILE A 142 7.34 4.26 -39.39
CA ILE A 142 7.47 5.13 -40.57
C ILE A 142 6.82 6.48 -40.29
N ILE A 143 7.46 7.58 -40.70
CA ILE A 143 6.89 8.92 -40.62
C ILE A 143 6.30 9.35 -41.97
N THR A 144 5.18 10.08 -41.91
CA THR A 144 4.53 10.70 -43.07
C THR A 144 3.87 12.01 -42.67
N THR A 145 3.96 13.04 -43.51
CA THR A 145 3.14 14.24 -43.33
C THR A 145 1.71 13.98 -43.80
N VAL A 146 0.75 14.20 -42.90
CA VAL A 146 -0.67 13.92 -43.13
C VAL A 146 -1.52 15.18 -43.28
N ALA A 147 -1.01 16.35 -42.87
CA ALA A 147 -1.70 17.63 -43.03
C ALA A 147 -0.71 18.79 -43.24
N PRO A 148 -0.94 19.70 -44.21
CA PRO A 148 -0.14 20.92 -44.39
C PRO A 148 -0.59 22.06 -43.43
N TYR A 149 -0.97 21.69 -42.21
CA TYR A 149 -1.41 22.59 -41.13
C TYR A 149 -1.26 21.89 -39.78
N ALA A 150 -1.06 22.67 -38.72
CA ALA A 150 -0.92 22.20 -37.34
C ALA A 150 -1.76 23.08 -36.39
N GLY A 151 -2.06 22.56 -35.20
CA GLY A 151 -2.85 23.21 -34.15
C GLY A 151 -3.33 22.19 -33.10
N PRO A 152 -4.17 22.59 -32.14
CA PRO A 152 -4.83 21.68 -31.20
C PRO A 152 -5.48 20.51 -31.93
N MET A 153 -5.26 19.30 -31.42
CA MET A 153 -5.68 18.07 -32.07
C MET A 153 -6.29 17.07 -31.09
N ALA A 154 -7.22 16.27 -31.59
CA ALA A 154 -7.84 15.18 -30.86
C ALA A 154 -8.19 14.02 -31.81
N VAL A 155 -8.33 12.81 -31.30
CA VAL A 155 -8.69 11.61 -32.08
C VAL A 155 -10.03 11.03 -31.58
N ASP A 156 -10.87 10.57 -32.51
CA ASP A 156 -12.07 9.80 -32.14
C ASP A 156 -11.74 8.30 -31.94
N ALA A 157 -12.70 7.55 -31.38
CA ALA A 157 -12.57 6.11 -31.15
C ALA A 157 -12.33 5.28 -32.43
N SER A 158 -12.66 5.82 -33.62
CA SER A 158 -12.38 5.19 -34.92
C SER A 158 -10.97 5.45 -35.44
N GLY A 159 -10.17 6.25 -34.72
CA GLY A 159 -8.81 6.64 -35.10
C GLY A 159 -8.75 7.79 -36.10
N ALA A 160 -9.85 8.52 -36.32
CA ALA A 160 -9.82 9.71 -37.16
C ALA A 160 -9.35 10.93 -36.36
N LEU A 161 -8.43 11.69 -36.96
CA LEU A 161 -7.80 12.86 -36.35
C LEU A 161 -8.60 14.13 -36.67
N TYR A 162 -8.80 14.99 -35.68
CA TYR A 162 -9.39 16.31 -35.81
C TYR A 162 -8.33 17.35 -35.49
N ILE A 163 -8.10 18.32 -36.38
CA ILE A 163 -7.16 19.42 -36.19
C ILE A 163 -7.92 20.73 -36.28
N ALA A 164 -7.83 21.56 -35.24
CA ALA A 164 -8.43 22.90 -35.18
C ALA A 164 -7.37 23.97 -35.47
N THR A 165 -7.52 24.73 -36.56
CA THR A 165 -6.53 25.75 -36.98
C THR A 165 -7.07 26.64 -38.10
N ASN A 166 -6.72 27.92 -38.09
CA ASN A 166 -7.11 28.94 -39.08
C ASN A 166 -8.64 29.02 -39.30
N GLY A 167 -9.41 29.15 -38.22
CA GLY A 167 -10.88 29.30 -38.26
C GLY A 167 -11.63 28.07 -38.81
N MET A 168 -11.02 26.88 -38.75
CA MET A 168 -11.57 25.62 -39.25
C MET A 168 -11.21 24.45 -38.35
N VAL A 169 -12.10 23.46 -38.27
CA VAL A 169 -11.81 22.10 -37.78
C VAL A 169 -11.87 21.14 -38.95
N ARG A 170 -10.81 20.36 -39.14
CA ARG A 170 -10.68 19.38 -40.22
C ARG A 170 -10.55 17.98 -39.65
N LYS A 171 -11.40 17.06 -40.12
CA LYS A 171 -11.30 15.62 -39.86
C LYS A 171 -10.41 15.00 -40.93
N LEU A 172 -9.43 14.21 -40.53
CA LEU A 172 -8.58 13.40 -41.40
C LEU A 172 -8.96 11.94 -41.21
N SER A 173 -9.38 11.29 -42.30
CA SER A 173 -9.69 9.86 -42.33
C SER A 173 -9.25 9.27 -43.66
N GLY A 174 -8.53 8.14 -43.63
CA GLY A 174 -8.01 7.49 -44.84
C GLY A 174 -7.07 8.37 -45.70
N GLY A 175 -6.41 9.37 -45.11
CA GLY A 175 -5.59 10.35 -45.83
C GLY A 175 -6.37 11.49 -46.51
N VAL A 176 -7.71 11.51 -46.40
CA VAL A 176 -8.55 12.61 -46.89
C VAL A 176 -8.85 13.57 -45.75
N ALA A 177 -8.56 14.85 -45.97
CA ALA A 177 -8.96 15.94 -45.08
C ALA A 177 -10.33 16.50 -45.50
N THR A 178 -11.30 16.45 -44.58
CA THR A 178 -12.62 17.08 -44.75
C THR A 178 -12.81 18.18 -43.71
N ILE A 179 -13.32 19.34 -44.14
CA ILE A 179 -13.76 20.38 -43.22
C ILE A 179 -15.03 19.85 -42.54
N VAL A 180 -15.05 19.83 -41.21
CA VAL A 180 -16.21 19.44 -40.39
C VAL A 180 -16.79 20.61 -39.61
N ALA A 181 -16.03 21.68 -39.42
CA ALA A 181 -16.50 22.94 -38.86
C ALA A 181 -15.68 24.12 -39.41
N GLY A 182 -16.29 25.30 -39.52
CA GLY A 182 -15.60 26.52 -39.93
C GLY A 182 -15.45 26.66 -41.45
N ASN A 183 -15.53 27.89 -41.95
CA ASN A 183 -15.39 28.26 -43.35
C ASN A 183 -14.07 28.98 -43.67
N GLY A 184 -13.19 29.14 -42.66
CA GLY A 184 -11.90 29.83 -42.77
C GLY A 184 -11.94 31.35 -42.62
N SER A 185 -13.13 31.94 -42.47
CA SER A 185 -13.26 33.32 -42.00
C SER A 185 -13.14 33.35 -40.48
N ILE A 186 -12.34 34.27 -39.97
CA ILE A 186 -12.14 34.50 -38.53
C ILE A 186 -13.35 35.29 -38.00
N GLY A 187 -13.99 34.79 -36.92
CA GLY A 187 -15.12 35.43 -36.24
C GLY A 187 -16.32 34.50 -36.04
N TYR A 188 -17.46 35.04 -35.62
CA TYR A 188 -18.64 34.26 -35.20
C TYR A 188 -19.83 34.38 -36.17
N SER A 189 -20.36 33.24 -36.64
CA SER A 189 -21.58 33.13 -37.46
C SER A 189 -22.07 31.67 -37.58
N GLY A 190 -23.24 31.46 -38.19
CA GLY A 190 -23.69 30.15 -38.71
C GLY A 190 -24.34 29.18 -37.71
N ASP A 191 -24.61 29.61 -36.48
CA ASP A 191 -25.30 28.79 -35.47
C ASP A 191 -26.69 28.31 -35.93
N GLY A 192 -27.01 27.06 -35.62
CA GLY A 192 -28.21 26.36 -36.09
C GLY A 192 -28.13 25.90 -37.55
N GLY A 193 -27.08 26.28 -38.28
CA GLY A 193 -26.82 25.88 -39.67
C GLY A 193 -25.72 24.82 -39.81
N PRO A 194 -25.37 24.46 -41.06
CA PRO A 194 -24.27 23.54 -41.34
C PRO A 194 -22.94 24.03 -40.77
N ALA A 195 -22.27 23.20 -39.97
CA ALA A 195 -21.03 23.56 -39.28
C ALA A 195 -19.90 24.00 -40.23
N THR A 196 -19.88 23.47 -41.46
CA THR A 196 -18.91 23.81 -42.51
C THR A 196 -19.13 25.19 -43.15
N SER A 197 -20.27 25.83 -42.89
CA SER A 197 -20.60 27.17 -43.42
C SER A 197 -20.41 28.28 -42.38
N ALA A 198 -20.32 27.94 -41.10
CA ALA A 198 -20.06 28.87 -40.01
C ALA A 198 -18.63 29.42 -40.01
N SER A 199 -18.42 30.57 -39.40
CA SER A 199 -17.08 31.05 -39.04
C SER A 199 -16.70 30.63 -37.62
N LEU A 200 -15.40 30.46 -37.39
CA LEU A 200 -14.81 30.21 -36.08
C LEU A 200 -13.69 31.22 -35.84
N ASP A 201 -13.64 31.82 -34.66
CA ASP A 201 -12.48 32.61 -34.23
C ASP A 201 -11.40 31.68 -33.65
N ASN A 202 -10.14 31.98 -33.95
CA ASN A 202 -8.96 31.10 -33.84
C ASN A 202 -9.05 30.07 -32.68
N PRO A 203 -9.33 28.79 -32.96
CA PRO A 203 -9.64 27.82 -31.90
C PRO A 203 -8.51 27.62 -30.89
N GLY A 204 -8.81 27.82 -29.61
CA GLY A 204 -7.86 27.63 -28.50
C GLY A 204 -7.75 26.19 -28.01
N GLY A 205 -8.78 25.37 -28.27
CA GLY A 205 -8.86 23.98 -27.83
C GLY A 205 -9.96 23.21 -28.54
N ILE A 206 -9.80 21.89 -28.59
CA ILE A 206 -10.75 20.94 -29.17
C ILE A 206 -10.89 19.72 -28.27
N ALA A 207 -12.12 19.28 -28.02
CA ALA A 207 -12.43 18.06 -27.29
C ALA A 207 -13.55 17.28 -28.00
N LEU A 208 -13.61 15.97 -27.79
CA LEU A 208 -14.69 15.12 -28.31
C LEU A 208 -15.38 14.36 -27.17
N ASP A 209 -16.69 14.15 -27.31
CA ASP A 209 -17.43 13.22 -26.45
C ASP A 209 -17.47 11.80 -27.03
N GLY A 210 -17.93 10.83 -26.23
CA GLY A 210 -18.05 9.42 -26.64
C GLY A 210 -19.02 9.16 -27.81
N ALA A 211 -19.85 10.14 -28.20
CA ALA A 211 -20.70 10.09 -29.38
C ALA A 211 -20.05 10.73 -30.62
N GLY A 212 -18.83 11.26 -30.49
CA GLY A 212 -18.09 11.92 -31.57
C GLY A 212 -18.51 13.36 -31.85
N ASN A 213 -19.25 14.01 -30.93
CA ASN A 213 -19.51 15.44 -31.06
C ASN A 213 -18.24 16.24 -30.73
N ILE A 214 -18.03 17.34 -31.44
CA ILE A 214 -16.83 18.16 -31.32
C ILE A 214 -17.15 19.41 -30.52
N TYR A 215 -16.37 19.69 -29.48
CA TYR A 215 -16.43 20.93 -28.70
C TYR A 215 -15.19 21.77 -29.01
N ILE A 216 -15.39 23.07 -29.22
CA ILE A 216 -14.40 24.01 -29.73
C ILE A 216 -14.43 25.26 -28.85
N SER A 217 -13.32 25.61 -28.20
CA SER A 217 -13.15 26.94 -27.59
C SER A 217 -12.62 27.88 -28.66
N THR A 218 -13.29 29.00 -28.88
CA THR A 218 -12.93 29.98 -29.90
C THR A 218 -12.23 31.18 -29.25
N GLY A 219 -10.95 31.40 -29.61
CA GLY A 219 -9.95 31.96 -28.69
C GLY A 219 -10.16 33.42 -28.30
N SER A 220 -10.53 34.28 -29.25
CA SER A 220 -10.76 35.72 -29.00
C SER A 220 -12.23 36.13 -28.97
N ASP A 221 -13.17 35.24 -29.32
CA ASP A 221 -14.61 35.51 -29.26
C ASP A 221 -15.30 34.97 -27.97
N ASN A 222 -14.53 34.34 -27.08
CA ASN A 222 -14.89 33.77 -25.77
C ASN A 222 -15.93 32.64 -25.79
N ARG A 223 -16.38 32.16 -26.94
CA ARG A 223 -17.47 31.17 -27.02
C ARG A 223 -16.97 29.74 -26.89
N ILE A 224 -17.86 28.84 -26.45
CA ILE A 224 -17.72 27.40 -26.71
C ILE A 224 -18.78 26.96 -27.72
N ARG A 225 -18.33 26.39 -28.84
CA ARG A 225 -19.17 25.89 -29.94
C ARG A 225 -19.16 24.36 -29.93
N LYS A 226 -20.32 23.73 -30.11
CA LYS A 226 -20.49 22.28 -30.31
C LYS A 226 -20.86 22.00 -31.77
N VAL A 227 -20.29 20.95 -32.35
CA VAL A 227 -20.75 20.35 -33.61
C VAL A 227 -21.34 18.97 -33.34
N SER A 228 -22.59 18.79 -33.74
CA SER A 228 -23.37 17.56 -33.55
C SER A 228 -24.21 17.30 -34.80
N GLY A 229 -24.13 16.10 -35.38
CA GLY A 229 -24.87 15.76 -36.60
C GLY A 229 -24.57 16.66 -37.82
N GLY A 230 -23.42 17.34 -37.83
CA GLY A 230 -23.05 18.33 -38.87
C GLY A 230 -23.64 19.74 -38.68
N VAL A 231 -24.41 19.97 -37.62
CA VAL A 231 -24.91 21.29 -37.21
C VAL A 231 -23.98 21.88 -36.16
N ILE A 232 -23.72 23.20 -36.22
CA ILE A 232 -23.00 23.92 -35.18
C ILE A 232 -23.94 24.73 -34.30
N THR A 233 -23.68 24.74 -32.99
CA THR A 233 -24.42 25.52 -31.99
C THR A 233 -23.48 26.04 -30.92
N THR A 234 -23.68 27.26 -30.43
CA THR A 234 -23.04 27.75 -29.22
C THR A 234 -23.63 27.02 -28.02
N VAL A 235 -22.76 26.48 -27.16
CA VAL A 235 -23.14 25.75 -25.95
C VAL A 235 -22.68 26.44 -24.67
N ALA A 236 -21.75 27.40 -24.75
CA ALA A 236 -21.51 28.37 -23.69
C ALA A 236 -21.11 29.73 -24.29
N ASP A 237 -21.56 30.81 -23.64
CA ASP A 237 -21.36 32.21 -24.03
C ASP A 237 -21.81 32.56 -25.45
N SER A 238 -23.10 32.84 -25.63
CA SER A 238 -23.64 33.33 -26.91
C SER A 238 -23.28 34.79 -27.20
N ASN A 239 -23.00 35.59 -26.16
CA ASN A 239 -22.75 37.03 -26.30
C ASN A 239 -21.28 37.33 -26.70
N GLY A 240 -20.34 36.48 -26.29
CA GLY A 240 -18.91 36.56 -26.57
C GLY A 240 -18.19 37.72 -25.89
N ILE A 241 -18.84 38.35 -24.91
CA ILE A 241 -18.33 39.50 -24.18
C ILE A 241 -17.56 38.99 -22.98
N ALA A 242 -16.25 39.23 -22.98
CA ALA A 242 -15.34 38.80 -21.93
C ALA A 242 -15.80 39.22 -20.51
N GLY A 243 -16.21 38.26 -19.69
CA GLY A 243 -16.83 38.50 -18.38
C GLY A 243 -17.03 37.22 -17.55
N TYR A 244 -17.53 37.36 -16.31
CA TYR A 244 -17.83 36.26 -15.38
C TYR A 244 -19.27 36.41 -14.86
N THR A 245 -20.21 35.71 -15.49
CA THR A 245 -21.67 35.80 -15.20
C THR A 245 -22.37 34.47 -15.49
N GLY A 246 -23.67 34.36 -15.15
CA GLY A 246 -24.59 33.33 -15.65
C GLY A 246 -24.54 31.96 -14.97
N ASP A 247 -23.70 31.78 -13.96
CA ASP A 247 -23.63 30.57 -13.14
C ASP A 247 -24.98 30.18 -12.52
N GLN A 248 -25.21 28.86 -12.43
CA GLN A 248 -26.48 28.21 -12.10
C GLN A 248 -27.62 28.49 -13.11
N GLY A 249 -27.36 29.24 -14.19
CA GLY A 249 -28.28 29.56 -15.27
C GLY A 249 -27.95 28.87 -16.59
N SER A 250 -28.56 29.33 -17.68
CA SER A 250 -28.28 28.81 -19.03
C SER A 250 -26.83 29.10 -19.44
N ALA A 251 -26.14 28.07 -19.90
CA ALA A 251 -24.76 28.20 -20.37
C ALA A 251 -24.61 29.19 -21.54
N THR A 252 -25.65 29.33 -22.37
CA THR A 252 -25.67 30.31 -23.47
C THR A 252 -25.68 31.77 -23.01
N ASP A 253 -26.12 32.03 -21.78
CA ASP A 253 -26.40 33.39 -21.29
C ASP A 253 -25.29 33.89 -20.33
N ALA A 254 -24.42 32.98 -19.89
CA ALA A 254 -23.18 33.27 -19.19
C ALA A 254 -22.14 33.94 -20.10
N SER A 255 -21.27 34.75 -19.52
CA SER A 255 -20.04 35.22 -20.16
C SER A 255 -18.83 34.43 -19.66
N LEU A 256 -17.86 34.18 -20.55
CA LEU A 256 -16.55 33.58 -20.28
C LEU A 256 -15.42 34.59 -20.56
N ARG A 257 -14.15 34.26 -20.27
CA ARG A 257 -12.98 35.09 -20.61
C ARG A 257 -11.78 34.22 -20.96
N SER A 258 -11.33 34.33 -22.21
CA SER A 258 -10.16 33.61 -22.73
C SER A 258 -10.22 32.09 -22.46
N PRO A 259 -11.29 31.38 -22.87
CA PRO A 259 -11.43 29.96 -22.63
C PRO A 259 -10.32 29.15 -23.34
N GLY A 260 -9.59 28.35 -22.57
CA GLY A 260 -8.44 27.57 -23.04
C GLY A 260 -8.81 26.13 -23.41
N SER A 261 -8.14 25.17 -22.78
CA SER A 261 -8.40 23.74 -22.93
C SER A 261 -9.81 23.35 -22.47
N LEU A 262 -10.33 22.32 -23.13
CA LEU A 262 -11.64 21.72 -22.89
C LEU A 262 -11.47 20.24 -22.57
N ALA A 263 -12.33 19.70 -21.72
CA ALA A 263 -12.44 18.27 -21.48
C ALA A 263 -13.92 17.86 -21.40
N VAL A 264 -14.25 16.62 -21.77
CA VAL A 264 -15.62 16.10 -21.70
C VAL A 264 -15.61 14.75 -21.01
N ASP A 265 -16.43 14.58 -19.97
CA ASP A 265 -16.52 13.31 -19.24
C ASP A 265 -17.40 12.27 -19.95
N SER A 266 -17.33 11.01 -19.51
CA SER A 266 -18.11 9.90 -20.03
C SER A 266 -19.63 10.09 -19.91
N SER A 267 -20.08 10.99 -19.01
CA SER A 267 -21.48 11.39 -18.87
C SER A 267 -21.88 12.54 -19.81
N GLY A 268 -20.95 13.04 -20.64
CA GLY A 268 -21.17 14.11 -21.60
C GLY A 268 -21.16 15.51 -21.01
N ASN A 269 -20.67 15.71 -19.79
CA ASN A 269 -20.49 17.04 -19.23
C ASN A 269 -19.21 17.68 -19.75
N LEU A 270 -19.28 18.95 -20.13
CA LEU A 270 -18.16 19.73 -20.63
C LEU A 270 -17.50 20.50 -19.47
N TYR A 271 -16.19 20.44 -19.36
CA TYR A 271 -15.37 21.26 -18.49
C TYR A 271 -14.59 22.28 -19.33
N ILE A 272 -14.60 23.53 -18.89
CA ILE A 272 -14.06 24.68 -19.59
C ILE A 272 -13.00 25.32 -18.70
N ASN A 273 -11.75 25.38 -19.17
CA ASN A 273 -10.75 26.24 -18.55
C ASN A 273 -11.09 27.72 -18.87
N ASP A 274 -11.84 28.38 -18.00
CA ASP A 274 -12.22 29.80 -18.10
C ASP A 274 -11.10 30.67 -17.50
N GLY A 275 -9.88 30.45 -18.00
CA GLY A 275 -8.63 30.85 -17.35
C GLY A 275 -8.44 32.35 -17.17
N GLY A 276 -9.05 33.17 -18.04
CA GLY A 276 -9.06 34.62 -17.85
C GLY A 276 -9.89 35.07 -16.64
N ASN A 277 -10.89 34.29 -16.22
CA ASN A 277 -11.68 34.51 -15.02
C ASN A 277 -11.19 33.71 -13.81
N LEU A 278 -10.04 33.03 -13.90
CA LEU A 278 -9.42 32.31 -12.78
C LEU A 278 -10.25 31.12 -12.24
N VAL A 279 -11.07 30.50 -13.09
CA VAL A 279 -11.96 29.38 -12.72
C VAL A 279 -11.99 28.28 -13.78
N VAL A 280 -12.45 27.10 -13.39
CA VAL A 280 -12.90 26.04 -14.29
C VAL A 280 -14.40 25.89 -14.14
N ARG A 281 -15.15 25.97 -15.24
CA ARG A 281 -16.62 25.84 -15.23
C ARG A 281 -17.07 24.54 -15.88
N LYS A 282 -18.17 24.00 -15.38
CA LYS A 282 -18.84 22.80 -15.90
C LYS A 282 -20.15 23.19 -16.58
N VAL A 283 -20.38 22.66 -17.77
CA VAL A 283 -21.70 22.69 -18.44
C VAL A 283 -22.29 21.29 -18.38
N SER A 284 -23.46 21.16 -17.77
CA SER A 284 -24.22 19.92 -17.64
C SER A 284 -25.68 20.17 -18.00
N GLN A 285 -26.23 19.40 -18.96
CA GLN A 285 -27.61 19.54 -19.44
C GLN A 285 -28.00 20.99 -19.82
N GLY A 286 -27.05 21.77 -20.34
CA GLY A 286 -27.25 23.18 -20.74
C GLY A 286 -27.17 24.20 -19.60
N VAL A 287 -27.01 23.77 -18.35
CA VAL A 287 -26.73 24.64 -17.20
C VAL A 287 -25.23 24.80 -17.03
N ILE A 288 -24.75 26.02 -16.81
CA ILE A 288 -23.34 26.28 -16.44
C ILE A 288 -23.21 26.53 -14.93
N SER A 289 -22.14 26.03 -14.34
CA SER A 289 -21.76 26.26 -12.95
C SER A 289 -20.25 26.30 -12.83
N THR A 290 -19.71 27.23 -12.04
CA THR A 290 -18.32 27.12 -11.58
C THR A 290 -18.13 25.78 -10.88
N PHE A 291 -17.13 25.05 -11.34
CA PHE A 291 -16.80 23.71 -10.86
C PHE A 291 -15.58 23.77 -9.94
N ALA A 292 -14.62 24.65 -10.25
CA ALA A 292 -13.50 24.95 -9.39
C ALA A 292 -13.03 26.40 -9.56
N GLY A 293 -12.53 27.03 -8.48
CA GLY A 293 -12.08 28.42 -8.47
C GLY A 293 -13.16 29.40 -8.01
N ASN A 294 -12.74 30.55 -7.45
CA ASN A 294 -13.62 31.57 -6.89
C ASN A 294 -13.41 32.98 -7.53
N GLY A 295 -12.53 33.10 -8.52
CA GLY A 295 -12.21 34.35 -9.20
C GLY A 295 -11.14 35.24 -8.55
N THR A 296 -10.42 34.78 -7.52
CA THR A 296 -9.32 35.53 -6.87
C THR A 296 -7.99 34.75 -6.84
N ASN A 297 -6.88 35.41 -6.48
CA ASN A 297 -5.49 34.94 -6.71
C ASN A 297 -4.81 34.21 -5.52
N TYR A 298 -5.51 33.78 -4.47
CA TYR A 298 -4.92 33.47 -3.14
C TYR A 298 -5.40 32.17 -2.47
N SER A 299 -4.73 31.04 -2.69
CA SER A 299 -5.24 29.70 -2.33
C SER A 299 -5.15 29.29 -0.85
N PRO A 300 -6.27 28.92 -0.21
CA PRO A 300 -6.32 27.91 0.84
C PRO A 300 -6.72 26.52 0.28
N ASP A 301 -6.18 25.45 0.84
CA ASP A 301 -6.47 24.06 0.44
C ASP A 301 -7.48 23.35 1.37
N GLY A 302 -8.08 22.26 0.87
CA GLY A 302 -9.08 21.46 1.60
C GLY A 302 -10.50 22.05 1.59
N VAL A 303 -10.73 23.09 0.79
CA VAL A 303 -12.03 23.73 0.60
C VAL A 303 -12.86 23.02 -0.48
N LYS A 304 -14.16 23.35 -0.60
CA LYS A 304 -14.94 22.93 -1.78
C LYS A 304 -14.30 23.52 -3.02
N ALA A 305 -14.36 22.82 -4.15
CA ALA A 305 -13.69 23.28 -5.36
C ALA A 305 -14.11 24.69 -5.79
N ILE A 306 -15.38 25.07 -5.58
CA ILE A 306 -15.93 26.42 -5.84
C ILE A 306 -15.38 27.54 -4.93
N ASP A 307 -14.82 27.18 -3.78
CA ASP A 307 -14.23 28.13 -2.82
C ASP A 307 -12.70 28.25 -3.02
N ALA A 308 -12.12 27.43 -3.91
CA ALA A 308 -10.70 27.38 -4.23
C ALA A 308 -10.24 28.65 -4.96
N GLN A 309 -8.94 28.94 -4.92
CA GLN A 309 -8.36 30.03 -5.69
C GLN A 309 -7.31 29.45 -6.65
N LEU A 310 -7.41 29.82 -7.93
CA LEU A 310 -6.75 29.12 -9.04
C LEU A 310 -6.21 30.12 -10.06
N THR A 311 -5.09 29.78 -10.72
CA THR A 311 -4.67 30.40 -11.98
C THR A 311 -4.58 29.32 -13.08
N PRO A 312 -5.73 28.78 -13.55
CA PRO A 312 -5.77 27.56 -14.34
C PRO A 312 -5.26 27.79 -15.78
N THR A 313 -4.27 26.99 -16.17
CA THR A 313 -3.61 27.06 -17.48
C THR A 313 -3.97 25.88 -18.38
N PHE A 314 -4.21 24.70 -17.79
CA PHE A 314 -4.67 23.52 -18.52
C PHE A 314 -5.58 22.62 -17.67
N ILE A 315 -6.47 21.85 -18.30
CA ILE A 315 -7.31 20.85 -17.64
C ILE A 315 -7.27 19.50 -18.38
N SER A 316 -7.43 18.41 -17.63
CA SER A 316 -7.54 17.04 -18.17
C SER A 316 -8.45 16.17 -17.27
N LEU A 317 -9.00 15.10 -17.82
CA LEU A 317 -9.82 14.11 -17.10
C LEU A 317 -9.09 12.77 -17.05
N GLY A 318 -9.25 12.01 -15.95
CA GLY A 318 -8.59 10.71 -15.81
C GLY A 318 -9.23 9.75 -14.80
N GLY A 319 -8.80 8.49 -14.84
CA GLY A 319 -9.31 7.43 -13.96
C GLY A 319 -10.70 6.91 -14.35
N ALA A 320 -11.21 5.95 -13.57
CA ALA A 320 -12.48 5.25 -13.86
C ALA A 320 -13.76 6.07 -13.56
N GLN A 321 -13.61 7.30 -13.07
CA GLN A 321 -14.69 8.18 -12.59
C GLN A 321 -14.62 9.58 -13.21
N ASP A 322 -13.76 9.78 -14.21
CA ASP A 322 -13.46 11.08 -14.83
C ASP A 322 -13.12 12.18 -13.81
N ASP A 323 -12.16 11.90 -12.92
CA ASP A 323 -11.61 12.90 -12.00
C ASP A 323 -11.00 14.05 -12.82
N LEU A 324 -11.29 15.30 -12.41
CA LEU A 324 -10.77 16.49 -13.09
C LEU A 324 -9.43 16.91 -12.48
N TYR A 325 -8.46 17.18 -13.34
CA TYR A 325 -7.14 17.66 -12.98
C TYR A 325 -6.89 19.03 -13.60
N ILE A 326 -6.35 19.94 -12.81
CA ILE A 326 -6.17 21.36 -13.14
C ILE A 326 -4.70 21.71 -12.93
N VAL A 327 -4.05 22.25 -13.95
CA VAL A 327 -2.71 22.84 -13.87
C VAL A 327 -2.83 24.30 -13.54
N ASP A 328 -2.39 24.66 -12.34
CA ASP A 328 -2.28 26.03 -11.83
C ASP A 328 -0.85 26.54 -12.08
N SER A 329 -0.61 27.86 -12.06
CA SER A 329 0.72 28.43 -12.40
C SER A 329 1.88 27.95 -11.51
N LYS A 330 1.58 27.36 -10.34
CA LYS A 330 2.56 26.86 -9.36
C LYS A 330 2.22 25.50 -8.72
N SER A 331 1.14 24.84 -9.16
CA SER A 331 0.63 23.63 -8.52
C SER A 331 -0.22 22.78 -9.46
N VAL A 332 -0.44 21.51 -9.10
CA VAL A 332 -1.44 20.66 -9.77
C VAL A 332 -2.52 20.31 -8.76
N ARG A 333 -3.78 20.51 -9.17
CA ARG A 333 -4.96 20.32 -8.33
C ARG A 333 -5.80 19.17 -8.89
N LYS A 334 -6.30 18.29 -8.02
CA LYS A 334 -7.31 17.28 -8.34
C LYS A 334 -8.66 17.72 -7.77
N VAL A 335 -9.72 17.60 -8.55
CA VAL A 335 -11.10 17.78 -8.09
C VAL A 335 -11.84 16.44 -8.17
N SER A 336 -12.23 15.92 -7.00
CA SER A 336 -12.97 14.67 -6.86
C SER A 336 -14.09 14.85 -5.85
N GLY A 337 -15.30 14.36 -6.14
CA GLY A 337 -16.48 14.55 -5.27
C GLY A 337 -16.87 16.02 -4.98
N GLY A 338 -16.36 16.99 -5.76
CA GLY A 338 -16.56 18.43 -5.53
C GLY A 338 -15.60 19.07 -4.51
N VAL A 339 -14.62 18.31 -4.00
CA VAL A 339 -13.51 18.82 -3.16
C VAL A 339 -12.27 18.99 -4.02
N ILE A 340 -11.56 20.11 -3.85
CA ILE A 340 -10.25 20.30 -4.48
C ILE A 340 -9.13 19.88 -3.54
N THR A 341 -8.10 19.23 -4.08
CA THR A 341 -6.90 18.84 -3.35
C THR A 341 -5.67 19.20 -4.18
N THR A 342 -4.69 19.84 -3.55
CA THR A 342 -3.38 20.05 -4.16
C THR A 342 -2.59 18.75 -4.08
N ILE A 343 -2.21 18.23 -5.24
CA ILE A 343 -1.40 17.01 -5.40
C ILE A 343 0.05 17.32 -5.78
N TYR A 344 0.39 18.61 -5.92
CA TYR A 344 1.73 19.13 -6.12
C TYR A 344 1.80 20.62 -5.74
N THR A 345 2.72 21.01 -4.84
CA THR A 345 3.07 22.40 -4.52
C THR A 345 4.51 22.72 -4.94
N GLY A 346 4.77 23.96 -5.34
CA GLY A 346 6.14 24.50 -5.41
C GLY A 346 6.64 24.96 -4.03
N ASN A 347 7.90 24.66 -3.71
CA ASN A 347 8.67 25.08 -2.52
C ASN A 347 8.31 24.44 -1.15
N PRO A 348 8.53 23.12 -0.97
CA PRO A 348 8.60 22.50 0.36
C PRO A 348 9.86 22.92 1.14
N LEU A 349 9.72 23.13 2.45
CA LEU A 349 10.81 23.41 3.42
C LEU A 349 11.26 22.19 4.22
N SER A 350 10.31 21.40 4.72
CA SER A 350 10.57 20.25 5.60
C SER A 350 9.57 19.14 5.31
N VAL A 351 9.98 17.90 5.54
CA VAL A 351 9.16 16.70 5.35
C VAL A 351 9.34 15.77 6.55
N ALA A 352 8.24 15.20 7.03
CA ALA A 352 8.24 14.14 8.05
C ALA A 352 7.31 13.01 7.61
N ALA A 353 7.47 11.81 8.14
CA ALA A 353 6.57 10.68 7.84
C ALA A 353 6.38 9.81 9.08
N ASP A 354 5.18 9.25 9.25
CA ASP A 354 4.88 8.32 10.34
C ASP A 354 5.01 6.85 9.92
N ARG A 355 4.88 5.94 10.89
CA ARG A 355 4.98 4.48 10.66
C ARG A 355 3.76 3.87 9.95
N ALA A 356 2.69 4.64 9.76
CA ALA A 356 1.51 4.25 8.99
C ALA A 356 1.57 4.73 7.52
N GLY A 357 2.60 5.49 7.15
CA GLY A 357 2.81 6.01 5.80
C GLY A 357 2.18 7.37 5.54
N ASN A 358 1.71 8.08 6.58
CA ASN A 358 1.26 9.46 6.42
C ASN A 358 2.48 10.38 6.29
N VAL A 359 2.49 11.24 5.27
CA VAL A 359 3.60 12.17 4.99
C VAL A 359 3.15 13.58 5.36
N TYR A 360 4.01 14.34 6.03
CA TYR A 360 3.77 15.72 6.44
C TYR A 360 4.77 16.62 5.74
N VAL A 361 4.32 17.77 5.24
CA VAL A 361 5.16 18.71 4.48
C VAL A 361 4.92 20.11 5.02
N SER A 362 5.96 20.91 5.24
CA SER A 362 5.83 22.37 5.41
C SER A 362 6.32 23.10 4.16
N ASP A 363 5.78 24.29 3.91
CA ASP A 363 6.21 25.18 2.81
C ASP A 363 6.86 26.48 3.33
N SER A 364 7.46 27.22 2.40
CA SER A 364 7.68 28.66 2.59
C SER A 364 7.40 29.44 1.34
N TRP A 365 6.81 30.60 1.55
CA TRP A 365 6.43 31.54 0.51
C TRP A 365 6.96 32.92 0.86
N ASP A 366 7.71 33.51 -0.08
CA ASP A 366 8.10 34.92 -0.06
C ASP A 366 7.11 35.73 -0.90
N GLU A 367 6.45 36.71 -0.29
CA GLU A 367 5.49 37.59 -0.98
C GLU A 367 5.91 39.06 -0.89
N LEU A 368 6.04 39.77 -2.01
CA LEU A 368 6.21 41.23 -1.99
C LEU A 368 4.85 41.91 -1.81
N ASN A 369 4.69 42.67 -0.72
CA ASN A 369 3.52 43.52 -0.54
C ASN A 369 3.58 44.80 -1.41
N ASP A 370 2.49 45.57 -1.47
CA ASP A 370 2.38 46.84 -2.21
C ASP A 370 3.42 47.92 -1.84
N ALA A 371 4.19 47.71 -0.76
CA ALA A 371 5.29 48.58 -0.33
C ALA A 371 6.70 48.02 -0.64
N GLY A 372 6.79 46.87 -1.33
CA GLY A 372 8.05 46.25 -1.73
C GLY A 372 8.78 45.47 -0.63
N TYR A 373 8.08 45.07 0.44
CA TYR A 373 8.65 44.25 1.52
C TYR A 373 8.20 42.79 1.41
N THR A 374 9.13 41.86 1.65
CA THR A 374 8.87 40.42 1.66
C THR A 374 8.15 39.97 2.94
N ILE A 375 7.01 39.31 2.79
CA ILE A 375 6.27 38.62 3.85
C ILE A 375 6.47 37.11 3.69
N LEU A 376 6.96 36.46 4.75
CA LEU A 376 7.16 35.01 4.80
C LEU A 376 5.90 34.31 5.34
N HIS A 377 5.18 33.60 4.47
CA HIS A 377 4.11 32.67 4.86
C HIS A 377 4.65 31.23 4.89
N ARG A 378 4.28 30.43 5.89
CA ARG A 378 4.75 29.05 6.07
C ARG A 378 3.63 28.16 6.64
N ASN A 379 3.18 27.18 5.86
CA ASN A 379 2.09 26.25 6.17
C ASN A 379 2.61 24.87 6.60
N ILE A 380 1.72 24.02 7.12
CA ILE A 380 1.97 22.59 7.39
C ILE A 380 0.80 21.79 6.80
N PHE A 381 1.12 20.77 6.00
CA PHE A 381 0.20 19.83 5.36
C PHE A 381 0.40 18.43 5.93
N GLN A 382 -0.68 17.66 6.02
CA GLN A 382 -0.66 16.20 6.18
C GLN A 382 -1.14 15.57 4.87
N ILE A 383 -0.54 14.45 4.50
CA ILE A 383 -0.84 13.64 3.33
C ILE A 383 -1.24 12.26 3.85
N ALA A 384 -2.53 12.07 4.05
CA ALA A 384 -3.17 10.82 4.40
C ALA A 384 -4.17 10.44 3.29
N SER A 385 -4.52 9.16 3.19
CA SER A 385 -5.20 8.45 2.08
C SER A 385 -6.61 8.94 1.67
N GLY A 386 -6.76 10.22 1.31
CA GLY A 386 -7.96 10.80 0.73
C GLY A 386 -8.78 11.74 1.64
N VAL A 387 -8.25 12.16 2.79
CA VAL A 387 -8.89 13.16 3.67
C VAL A 387 -7.84 14.07 4.31
N THR A 388 -8.01 15.39 4.21
CA THR A 388 -7.33 16.34 5.12
C THR A 388 -8.08 17.64 5.41
N THR A 389 -7.97 18.04 6.69
CA THR A 389 -8.14 19.38 7.26
C THR A 389 -7.10 19.49 8.40
N THR A 390 -6.72 20.64 8.97
CA THR A 390 -7.14 22.04 8.79
C THR A 390 -5.88 22.92 8.79
N ALA A 391 -5.87 24.05 8.10
CA ALA A 391 -4.74 25.00 8.18
C ALA A 391 -4.56 25.53 9.62
N LEU A 392 -3.35 25.41 10.17
CA LEU A 392 -2.99 25.88 11.51
C LEU A 392 -2.05 27.07 11.40
N ALA A 393 -2.47 28.22 11.94
CA ALA A 393 -1.72 29.46 11.83
C ALA A 393 -0.54 29.52 12.83
N GLY A 394 0.68 29.64 12.30
CA GLY A 394 1.89 29.83 13.10
C GLY A 394 3.13 29.95 12.21
N ARG A 395 4.24 30.49 12.75
CA ARG A 395 5.54 30.45 12.07
C ARG A 395 6.06 29.01 12.07
N ALA A 396 5.75 28.24 11.02
CA ALA A 396 6.24 26.86 10.92
C ALA A 396 7.77 26.81 10.81
N GLY A 397 8.40 25.83 11.45
CA GLY A 397 9.80 25.48 11.21
C GLY A 397 9.92 23.99 10.89
N TYR A 398 11.04 23.37 11.26
CA TYR A 398 11.29 21.97 10.97
C TYR A 398 10.34 21.03 11.74
N LEU A 399 9.96 19.92 11.11
CA LEU A 399 8.95 18.98 11.59
C LEU A 399 9.56 17.63 11.99
N ALA A 400 8.98 16.98 13.01
CA ALA A 400 9.17 15.56 13.29
C ALA A 400 7.86 14.92 13.76
N VAL A 401 7.71 13.60 13.60
CA VAL A 401 6.54 12.84 14.04
C VAL A 401 7.02 11.58 14.75
N ASP A 402 6.41 11.25 15.89
CA ASP A 402 6.74 10.03 16.63
C ASP A 402 5.90 8.81 16.19
N ALA A 403 6.23 7.64 16.76
CA ALA A 403 5.52 6.39 16.46
C ALA A 403 4.04 6.36 16.91
N SER A 404 3.56 7.36 17.65
CA SER A 404 2.16 7.53 18.04
C SER A 404 1.37 8.47 17.12
N GLY A 405 2.05 9.14 16.17
CA GLY A 405 1.46 10.16 15.31
C GLY A 405 1.45 11.56 15.93
N THR A 406 2.19 11.80 17.03
CA THR A 406 2.31 13.14 17.62
C THR A 406 3.27 13.98 16.78
N LEU A 407 2.79 15.15 16.33
CA LEU A 407 3.57 16.11 15.54
C LEU A 407 4.38 17.05 16.46
N TYR A 408 5.67 17.18 16.18
CA TYR A 408 6.62 18.08 16.81
C TYR A 408 7.07 19.16 15.83
N VAL A 409 7.18 20.40 16.31
CA VAL A 409 7.60 21.57 15.51
C VAL A 409 8.68 22.35 16.23
N ALA A 410 9.77 22.69 15.54
CA ALA A 410 10.84 23.55 16.03
C ALA A 410 10.76 24.97 15.41
N ASP A 411 10.47 25.99 16.22
CA ASP A 411 10.54 27.42 15.87
C ASP A 411 11.16 28.19 17.06
N GLY A 412 12.48 28.05 17.24
CA GLY A 412 13.23 28.56 18.40
C GLY A 412 13.03 27.76 19.70
N ASN A 413 11.82 27.28 19.94
CA ASN A 413 11.46 26.28 20.96
C ASN A 413 10.87 25.05 20.26
N VAL A 414 10.65 23.96 20.99
CA VAL A 414 10.00 22.74 20.48
C VAL A 414 8.60 22.59 21.07
N PHE A 415 7.62 22.42 20.20
CA PHE A 415 6.20 22.28 20.55
C PHE A 415 5.63 20.95 20.03
N THR A 416 4.60 20.43 20.69
CA THR A 416 3.71 19.41 20.13
C THR A 416 2.35 19.99 19.78
N LEU A 417 1.73 19.41 18.75
CA LEU A 417 0.36 19.72 18.35
C LEU A 417 -0.51 18.47 18.48
N SER A 418 -1.52 18.53 19.34
CA SER A 418 -2.50 17.45 19.52
C SER A 418 -3.89 18.03 19.77
N GLY A 419 -4.89 17.61 18.99
CA GLY A 419 -6.28 18.08 19.12
C GLY A 419 -6.46 19.60 18.92
N GLY A 420 -5.54 20.28 18.22
CA GLY A 420 -5.52 21.74 18.09
C GLY A 420 -4.90 22.50 19.27
N VAL A 421 -4.38 21.80 20.28
CA VAL A 421 -3.65 22.39 21.41
C VAL A 421 -2.14 22.37 21.13
N ILE A 422 -1.50 23.52 21.29
CA ILE A 422 -0.03 23.67 21.21
C ILE A 422 0.54 23.51 22.63
N THR A 423 1.45 22.57 22.83
CA THR A 423 2.12 22.35 24.13
C THR A 423 3.63 22.49 23.97
N THR A 424 4.28 23.33 24.77
CA THR A 424 5.75 23.44 24.78
C THR A 424 6.37 22.18 25.39
N VAL A 425 7.27 21.53 24.64
CA VAL A 425 8.00 20.33 25.08
C VAL A 425 9.42 20.66 25.51
N ALA A 426 10.08 21.61 24.82
CA ALA A 426 11.38 22.12 25.22
C ALA A 426 11.54 23.60 24.86
N GLY A 427 12.27 24.33 25.69
CA GLY A 427 12.51 25.77 25.52
C GLY A 427 11.61 26.63 26.40
N ASN A 428 12.19 27.72 26.91
CA ASN A 428 11.56 28.68 27.83
C ASN A 428 11.24 30.04 27.17
N GLY A 429 11.40 30.16 25.85
CA GLY A 429 11.23 31.42 25.11
C GLY A 429 12.44 32.35 25.08
N THR A 430 13.55 32.02 25.75
CA THR A 430 14.80 32.79 25.68
C THR A 430 15.82 32.07 24.79
N SER A 431 16.34 32.77 23.78
CA SER A 431 17.47 32.28 22.99
C SER A 431 18.71 32.18 23.87
N GLY A 432 19.35 31.02 23.87
CA GLY A 432 20.50 30.77 24.73
C GLY A 432 20.80 29.30 24.92
N TYR A 433 21.71 29.03 25.85
CA TYR A 433 22.49 27.79 25.88
C TYR A 433 22.50 27.08 27.25
N SER A 434 21.46 27.31 28.06
CA SER A 434 21.33 26.83 29.44
C SER A 434 20.38 25.62 29.58
N GLY A 435 20.37 24.99 30.77
CA GLY A 435 19.34 24.02 31.17
C GLY A 435 19.73 22.54 31.13
N ASP A 436 20.93 22.20 30.66
CA ASP A 436 21.41 20.80 30.61
C ASP A 436 21.38 20.12 31.98
N GLY A 437 20.86 18.89 32.02
CA GLY A 437 20.59 18.11 33.23
C GLY A 437 19.29 18.49 33.95
N GLY A 438 18.57 19.53 33.48
CA GLY A 438 17.31 20.01 34.05
C GLY A 438 16.09 19.79 33.14
N PRO A 439 14.90 20.27 33.55
CA PRO A 439 13.67 20.15 32.76
C PRO A 439 13.78 20.86 31.41
N ALA A 440 13.40 20.18 30.34
CA ALA A 440 13.52 20.67 28.96
C ALA A 440 12.75 21.99 28.72
N THR A 441 11.60 22.18 29.38
CA THR A 441 10.78 23.41 29.33
C THR A 441 11.42 24.62 30.02
N SER A 442 12.50 24.43 30.80
CA SER A 442 13.24 25.50 31.47
C SER A 442 14.51 25.91 30.73
N ALA A 443 14.90 25.19 29.69
CA ALA A 443 16.12 25.47 28.91
C ALA A 443 15.98 26.73 28.04
N GLY A 444 17.05 27.52 27.94
CA GLY A 444 17.21 28.43 26.81
C GLY A 444 17.55 27.61 25.57
N LEU A 445 16.92 27.92 24.43
CA LEU A 445 17.09 27.21 23.15
C LEU A 445 17.00 28.17 21.97
N ASN A 446 17.68 27.81 20.87
CA ASN A 446 17.49 28.35 19.53
C ASN A 446 17.25 27.18 18.56
N ALA A 447 16.14 26.47 18.79
CA ALA A 447 15.79 25.24 18.07
C ALA A 447 15.53 25.49 16.58
N ALA A 448 16.36 24.85 15.75
CA ALA A 448 16.36 24.95 14.29
C ALA A 448 16.36 23.58 13.62
N GLY A 449 15.76 22.60 14.29
CA GLY A 449 15.61 21.23 13.83
C GLY A 449 15.10 20.37 14.98
N VAL A 450 14.23 19.43 14.67
CA VAL A 450 13.74 18.42 15.62
C VAL A 450 13.69 17.06 14.93
N ALA A 451 14.04 16.01 15.67
CA ALA A 451 13.87 14.61 15.28
C ALA A 451 13.42 13.81 16.51
N VAL A 452 12.78 12.66 16.32
CA VAL A 452 12.37 11.77 17.42
C VAL A 452 12.77 10.34 17.06
N ASP A 453 13.37 9.61 17.99
CA ASP A 453 13.75 8.20 17.78
C ASP A 453 12.65 7.20 18.20
N ALA A 454 12.88 5.92 17.93
CA ALA A 454 11.94 4.84 18.25
C ALA A 454 11.69 4.63 19.76
N SER A 455 12.51 5.21 20.64
CA SER A 455 12.30 5.25 22.10
C SER A 455 11.45 6.43 22.55
N GLY A 456 11.12 7.37 21.65
CA GLY A 456 10.43 8.62 21.98
C GLY A 456 11.36 9.70 22.54
N ASP A 457 12.68 9.54 22.42
CA ASP A 457 13.62 10.60 22.77
C ASP A 457 13.67 11.65 21.65
N ILE A 458 13.68 12.94 22.03
CA ILE A 458 13.59 14.05 21.09
C ILE A 458 14.97 14.68 20.93
N TYR A 459 15.48 14.77 19.70
CA TYR A 459 16.73 15.43 19.38
C TYR A 459 16.44 16.80 18.81
N ILE A 460 17.11 17.81 19.35
CA ILE A 460 16.93 19.22 19.05
C ILE A 460 18.24 19.72 18.49
N LEU A 461 18.20 20.24 17.26
CA LEU A 461 19.30 21.00 16.70
C LEU A 461 19.22 22.42 17.27
N ASP A 462 20.09 22.73 18.21
CA ASP A 462 20.13 23.99 18.96
C ASP A 462 21.24 24.87 18.36
N GLY A 463 20.86 25.73 17.40
CA GLY A 463 21.86 26.42 16.58
C GLY A 463 21.37 27.12 15.30
N GLY A 464 20.14 27.67 15.25
CA GLY A 464 19.60 28.27 14.02
C GLY A 464 20.40 29.41 13.39
N TYR A 465 21.19 30.12 14.20
CA TYR A 465 22.20 31.09 13.77
C TYR A 465 23.32 31.11 14.80
N CYS A 466 24.26 30.16 14.71
CA CYS A 466 25.44 30.14 15.57
C CYS A 466 26.44 31.20 15.12
N SER A 467 26.90 32.05 16.05
CA SER A 467 27.98 33.01 15.74
C SER A 467 29.36 32.37 15.70
N TYR A 468 29.53 31.21 16.38
CA TYR A 468 30.77 30.47 16.50
C TYR A 468 30.51 28.94 16.48
N PRO A 469 31.46 28.11 16.01
CA PRO A 469 31.32 26.64 15.98
C PRO A 469 31.02 26.02 17.36
N SER A 470 31.54 26.63 18.43
CA SER A 470 31.31 26.21 19.84
C SER A 470 29.86 26.24 20.29
N ASP A 471 29.02 27.00 19.59
CA ASP A 471 27.67 27.36 20.01
C ASP A 471 26.63 26.41 19.41
N CYS A 472 26.98 25.74 18.30
CA CYS A 472 26.14 24.80 17.57
C CYS A 472 26.25 23.38 18.15
N ARG A 473 25.10 22.80 18.51
CA ARG A 473 25.04 21.47 19.12
C ARG A 473 23.73 20.74 18.86
N VAL A 474 23.76 19.43 19.03
CA VAL A 474 22.55 18.63 19.18
C VAL A 474 22.30 18.39 20.67
N ARG A 475 21.08 18.70 21.13
CA ARG A 475 20.59 18.32 22.45
C ARG A 475 19.57 17.18 22.34
N LYS A 476 19.48 16.38 23.39
CA LYS A 476 18.53 15.28 23.55
C LYS A 476 17.59 15.58 24.71
N VAL A 477 16.30 15.34 24.54
CA VAL A 477 15.31 15.35 25.61
C VAL A 477 14.83 13.92 25.84
N SER A 478 15.10 13.42 27.05
CA SER A 478 14.72 12.08 27.52
C SER A 478 13.93 12.22 28.81
N ASN A 479 12.71 11.65 28.87
CA ASN A 479 11.83 11.73 30.05
C ASN A 479 11.65 13.17 30.59
N GLY A 480 11.63 14.17 29.69
CA GLY A 480 11.50 15.60 30.04
C GLY A 480 12.77 16.28 30.55
N ILE A 481 13.92 15.60 30.59
CA ILE A 481 15.23 16.17 30.93
C ILE A 481 16.03 16.41 29.65
N ILE A 482 16.68 17.58 29.53
CA ILE A 482 17.51 17.95 28.37
C ILE A 482 19.01 17.78 28.64
N THR A 483 19.77 17.29 27.67
CA THR A 483 21.24 17.14 27.74
C THR A 483 21.89 17.40 26.37
N SER A 484 23.11 17.95 26.31
CA SER A 484 23.89 18.00 25.06
C SER A 484 24.45 16.63 24.69
N VAL A 485 24.34 16.24 23.42
CA VAL A 485 24.80 14.93 22.91
C VAL A 485 25.82 15.02 21.76
N ALA A 486 25.92 16.16 21.08
CA ALA A 486 27.02 16.48 20.16
C ALA A 486 27.44 17.94 20.35
N LEU A 487 28.74 18.21 20.42
CA LEU A 487 29.31 19.54 20.66
C LEU A 487 30.24 19.93 19.50
N SER A 488 30.24 21.21 19.12
CA SER A 488 31.11 21.80 18.09
C SER A 488 30.87 21.26 16.68
N LEU A 489 29.70 21.58 16.10
CA LEU A 489 29.47 21.43 14.66
C LEU A 489 30.31 22.46 13.89
N SER A 490 30.87 22.08 12.74
CA SER A 490 31.89 22.85 12.03
C SER A 490 31.32 24.05 11.26
N GLU A 491 31.67 25.25 11.71
CA GLU A 491 31.45 26.56 11.07
C GLU A 491 30.00 27.14 11.08
N PRO A 492 29.85 28.48 11.12
CA PRO A 492 28.59 29.16 11.46
C PRO A 492 27.58 29.32 10.30
N SER A 493 27.83 28.75 9.13
CA SER A 493 27.02 28.97 7.92
C SER A 493 26.00 27.85 7.67
N GLY A 494 24.94 27.84 8.48
CA GLY A 494 23.67 27.16 8.19
C GLY A 494 23.66 25.64 8.36
N ILE A 495 22.77 25.16 9.21
CA ILE A 495 22.48 23.73 9.36
C ILE A 495 21.04 23.50 8.90
N GLY A 496 20.86 22.60 7.93
CA GLY A 496 19.63 22.45 7.14
C GLY A 496 18.55 21.54 7.75
N GLY A 497 18.84 20.82 8.84
CA GLY A 497 17.95 19.79 9.37
C GLY A 497 18.66 18.73 10.21
N ILE A 498 17.86 17.91 10.89
CA ILE A 498 18.29 16.78 11.73
C ILE A 498 17.31 15.62 11.56
N ALA A 499 17.83 14.39 11.54
CA ALA A 499 17.02 13.17 11.52
C ALA A 499 17.61 12.11 12.47
N ALA A 500 16.75 11.22 12.96
CA ALA A 500 17.11 10.06 13.76
C ALA A 500 16.56 8.79 13.11
N ASP A 501 17.32 7.70 13.10
CA ASP A 501 16.83 6.40 12.63
C ASP A 501 16.26 5.52 13.74
N ALA A 502 15.67 4.38 13.37
CA ALA A 502 15.09 3.41 14.30
C ALA A 502 16.11 2.79 15.29
N PHE A 503 17.40 3.05 15.12
CA PHE A 503 18.50 2.56 15.96
C PHE A 503 19.14 3.69 16.80
N GLY A 504 18.61 4.92 16.73
CA GLY A 504 19.12 6.08 17.47
C GLY A 504 20.35 6.74 16.86
N ASN A 505 20.71 6.44 15.61
CA ASN A 505 21.78 7.17 14.93
C ASN A 505 21.27 8.54 14.49
N LEU A 506 22.11 9.57 14.65
CA LEU A 506 21.75 10.94 14.29
C LEU A 506 22.42 11.35 12.98
N TYR A 507 21.63 12.03 12.15
CA TYR A 507 22.03 12.61 10.88
C TYR A 507 21.79 14.12 10.94
N VAL A 508 22.75 14.91 10.46
CA VAL A 508 22.68 16.38 10.42
C VAL A 508 23.16 16.86 9.06
N SER A 509 22.38 17.70 8.39
CA SER A 509 22.74 18.33 7.11
C SER A 509 23.44 19.66 7.35
N ASP A 510 24.71 19.74 6.94
CA ASP A 510 25.55 20.92 7.03
C ASP A 510 25.55 21.64 5.67
N THR A 511 24.93 22.82 5.61
CA THR A 511 24.84 23.60 4.36
C THR A 511 26.15 24.32 4.05
N GLY A 512 26.99 24.57 5.06
CA GLY A 512 28.26 25.27 4.92
C GLY A 512 29.39 24.37 4.42
N THR A 513 29.40 23.10 4.83
CA THR A 513 30.32 22.09 4.27
C THR A 513 29.72 21.31 3.11
N HIS A 514 28.48 21.57 2.68
CA HIS A 514 27.83 20.89 1.55
C HIS A 514 27.72 19.36 1.75
N THR A 515 27.48 18.92 2.99
CA THR A 515 27.44 17.48 3.35
C THR A 515 26.33 17.12 4.33
N VAL A 516 25.99 15.83 4.40
CA VAL A 516 25.22 15.26 5.51
C VAL A 516 26.15 14.38 6.36
N LEU A 517 26.18 14.64 7.66
CA LEU A 517 27.02 13.98 8.65
C LEU A 517 26.19 12.99 9.47
N ARG A 518 26.73 11.79 9.71
CA ARG A 518 26.23 10.81 10.67
C ARG A 518 27.07 10.86 11.95
N PHE A 519 26.42 10.82 13.11
CA PHE A 519 27.06 10.79 14.42
C PHE A 519 26.96 9.40 15.04
N LEU A 520 28.11 8.81 15.41
CA LEU A 520 28.23 7.50 16.04
C LEU A 520 29.23 7.58 17.20
N GLY A 521 28.77 7.45 18.45
CA GLY A 521 29.66 7.31 19.62
C GLY A 521 30.64 8.48 19.87
N GLY A 522 30.41 9.66 19.29
CA GLY A 522 31.33 10.81 19.33
C GLY A 522 32.22 10.98 18.09
N VAL A 523 32.08 10.13 17.07
CA VAL A 523 32.74 10.23 15.77
C VAL A 523 31.73 10.70 14.70
N THR A 524 32.18 11.56 13.78
CA THR A 524 31.42 12.04 12.62
C THR A 524 31.89 11.38 11.33
N ALA A 525 30.94 11.04 10.44
CA ALA A 525 31.23 10.55 9.10
C ALA A 525 30.29 11.17 8.07
N THR A 526 30.83 11.62 6.94
CA THR A 526 30.03 12.11 5.80
C THR A 526 29.30 10.95 5.12
N VAL A 527 27.98 11.05 4.99
CA VAL A 527 27.12 10.03 4.35
C VAL A 527 26.50 10.50 3.03
N ALA A 528 26.50 11.81 2.77
CA ALA A 528 26.13 12.38 1.47
C ALA A 528 26.82 13.74 1.26
N GLY A 529 27.02 14.14 0.00
CA GLY A 529 27.75 15.35 -0.36
C GLY A 529 29.26 15.12 -0.49
N ASP A 530 29.89 15.79 -1.47
CA ASP A 530 31.33 15.72 -1.74
C ASP A 530 32.13 16.94 -1.23
N GLY A 531 31.45 17.90 -0.58
CA GLY A 531 32.04 19.15 -0.10
C GLY A 531 31.99 20.32 -1.07
N SER A 532 31.36 20.17 -2.25
CA SER A 532 31.28 21.22 -3.26
C SER A 532 29.86 21.80 -3.45
N ALA A 533 29.80 23.13 -3.62
CA ALA A 533 28.56 23.89 -3.74
C ALA A 533 27.80 23.72 -5.08
N ALA A 534 28.44 23.15 -6.11
CA ALA A 534 27.98 23.29 -7.49
C ALA A 534 27.96 21.96 -8.26
N GLY A 535 26.79 21.31 -8.29
CA GLY A 535 26.51 20.19 -9.18
C GLY A 535 25.21 19.49 -8.82
N TYR A 536 24.50 18.97 -9.83
CA TYR A 536 23.09 18.56 -9.69
C TYR A 536 22.78 17.17 -10.27
N SER A 537 23.80 16.35 -10.49
CA SER A 537 23.75 15.02 -11.13
C SER A 537 24.30 13.93 -10.20
N GLY A 538 23.67 12.76 -10.14
CA GLY A 538 24.20 11.64 -9.34
C GLY A 538 23.27 10.45 -9.09
N ASP A 539 22.15 10.33 -9.79
CA ASP A 539 21.20 9.24 -9.55
C ASP A 539 21.85 7.89 -9.93
N GLY A 540 22.05 7.02 -8.94
CA GLY A 540 22.71 5.72 -9.10
C GLY A 540 24.24 5.69 -8.87
N VAL A 541 24.86 6.78 -8.39
CA VAL A 541 26.27 6.79 -7.93
C VAL A 541 26.36 6.98 -6.40
N PRO A 542 27.51 6.72 -5.76
CA PRO A 542 27.65 6.88 -4.30
C PRO A 542 27.32 8.30 -3.82
N ALA A 543 26.48 8.42 -2.79
CA ALA A 543 25.97 9.72 -2.33
C ALA A 543 27.06 10.70 -1.82
N THR A 544 28.22 10.19 -1.43
CA THR A 544 29.41 10.96 -1.00
C THR A 544 30.27 11.48 -2.15
N SER A 545 29.96 11.14 -3.41
CA SER A 545 30.66 11.62 -4.61
C SER A 545 29.80 12.54 -5.47
N VAL A 546 28.79 13.18 -4.87
CA VAL A 546 27.80 14.02 -5.54
C VAL A 546 27.79 15.41 -4.88
N PRO A 547 27.94 16.50 -5.64
CA PRO A 547 27.75 17.85 -5.13
C PRO A 547 26.33 18.03 -4.58
N LEU A 548 26.20 18.64 -3.41
CA LEU A 548 24.96 18.66 -2.63
C LEU A 548 24.85 19.93 -1.80
N GLU A 549 23.69 20.59 -1.85
CA GLU A 549 23.35 21.66 -0.91
C GLU A 549 22.19 21.17 -0.03
N PRO A 550 22.47 20.52 1.12
CA PRO A 550 21.47 19.76 1.86
C PRO A 550 20.67 20.64 2.84
N GLY A 551 19.37 20.78 2.57
CA GLY A 551 18.37 21.34 3.49
C GLY A 551 17.79 20.25 4.39
N GLY A 552 16.45 20.23 4.54
CA GLY A 552 15.76 19.30 5.44
C GLY A 552 16.04 17.83 5.15
N ILE A 553 16.23 17.03 6.21
CA ILE A 553 16.51 15.59 6.11
C ILE A 553 15.53 14.75 6.93
N ALA A 554 15.29 13.51 6.49
CA ALA A 554 14.48 12.51 7.19
C ALA A 554 15.08 11.11 6.97
N VAL A 555 14.80 10.16 7.87
CA VAL A 555 15.20 8.75 7.71
C VAL A 555 13.98 7.87 7.92
N ASP A 556 13.77 6.87 7.05
CA ASP A 556 12.65 5.93 7.20
C ASP A 556 12.97 4.78 8.16
N SER A 557 11.96 3.95 8.45
CA SER A 557 12.09 2.81 9.37
C SER A 557 13.00 1.67 8.87
N VAL A 558 13.51 1.75 7.64
CA VAL A 558 14.46 0.80 7.03
C VAL A 558 15.88 1.40 6.97
N GLY A 559 16.04 2.71 7.17
CA GLY A 559 17.34 3.40 7.18
C GLY A 559 17.71 4.06 5.84
N ASN A 560 16.74 4.31 4.96
CA ASN A 560 16.97 5.18 3.79
C ASN A 560 16.96 6.64 4.24
N LEU A 561 17.98 7.40 3.85
CA LEU A 561 18.11 8.83 4.17
C LEU A 561 17.53 9.67 3.03
N TYR A 562 16.57 10.52 3.36
CA TYR A 562 15.93 11.47 2.45
C TYR A 562 16.51 12.86 2.71
N ILE A 563 16.89 13.57 1.65
CA ILE A 563 17.56 14.87 1.70
C ILE A 563 16.85 15.82 0.73
N ILE A 564 16.25 16.89 1.26
CA ILE A 564 15.80 18.03 0.47
C ILE A 564 17.04 18.83 0.07
N ASP A 565 17.22 19.16 -1.20
CA ASP A 565 18.27 20.09 -1.64
C ASP A 565 17.75 21.51 -1.96
N SER A 566 18.67 22.46 -2.06
CA SER A 566 18.40 23.89 -2.36
C SER A 566 17.57 24.17 -3.63
N ASN A 567 17.41 23.17 -4.51
CA ASN A 567 16.57 23.24 -5.70
C ASN A 567 15.23 22.51 -5.52
N PHE A 568 14.77 22.37 -4.27
CA PHE A 568 13.46 21.81 -3.90
C PHE A 568 13.25 20.34 -4.30
N ARG A 569 14.34 19.56 -4.40
CA ARG A 569 14.29 18.13 -4.73
C ARG A 569 14.46 17.27 -3.49
N VAL A 570 13.61 16.24 -3.33
CA VAL A 570 13.85 15.16 -2.37
C VAL A 570 14.73 14.09 -3.02
N ARG A 571 15.94 13.91 -2.50
CA ARG A 571 16.88 12.85 -2.87
C ARG A 571 16.77 11.70 -1.88
N ARG A 572 16.73 10.47 -2.37
CA ARG A 572 16.81 9.27 -1.52
C ARG A 572 18.21 8.67 -1.64
N VAL A 573 18.94 8.64 -0.53
CA VAL A 573 20.11 7.78 -0.38
C VAL A 573 19.58 6.42 0.03
N ASP A 574 19.51 5.52 -0.95
CA ASP A 574 19.17 4.12 -0.73
C ASP A 574 20.13 3.51 0.30
N HIS A 575 19.53 2.98 1.38
CA HIS A 575 20.08 2.10 2.41
C HIS A 575 21.60 2.28 2.64
N LEU A 576 21.97 3.06 3.66
CA LEU A 576 23.35 3.52 4.00
C LEU A 576 24.40 2.43 4.30
N VAL A 577 24.13 1.17 3.92
CA VAL A 577 25.01 0.02 4.03
C VAL A 577 25.89 -0.17 2.79
N GLY A 578 26.99 0.60 2.75
CA GLY A 578 28.30 0.04 2.36
C GLY A 578 28.93 -0.80 3.49
N SER A 579 28.20 -0.95 4.60
CA SER A 579 28.64 -1.53 5.84
C SER A 579 28.21 -2.99 6.02
N THR A 580 29.17 -3.82 6.41
CA THR A 580 28.96 -5.21 6.77
C THR A 580 28.36 -5.29 8.18
N PRO A 581 27.28 -6.08 8.38
CA PRO A 581 26.71 -6.26 9.72
C PRO A 581 27.68 -7.07 10.60
N ILE A 582 28.19 -6.42 11.62
CA ILE A 582 28.99 -7.00 12.69
C ILE A 582 28.10 -7.16 13.91
N THR A 583 27.64 -8.39 14.14
CA THR A 583 26.85 -8.71 15.33
C THR A 583 27.80 -9.05 16.47
N VAL A 584 27.97 -8.14 17.42
CA VAL A 584 28.67 -8.43 18.68
C VAL A 584 27.62 -8.93 19.66
N THR A 585 27.79 -10.17 20.12
CA THR A 585 26.84 -10.84 21.00
C THR A 585 27.55 -11.56 22.13
N THR A 586 26.80 -11.99 23.12
CA THR A 586 27.27 -12.76 24.27
C THR A 586 26.56 -14.10 24.31
N SER A 587 27.24 -15.13 24.81
CA SER A 587 26.64 -16.41 25.16
C SER A 587 26.76 -16.59 26.68
N PRO A 588 25.67 -16.51 27.46
CA PRO A 588 24.29 -16.20 27.04
C PRO A 588 24.10 -14.72 26.65
N ALA A 589 23.05 -14.43 25.88
CA ALA A 589 22.71 -13.08 25.43
C ALA A 589 22.24 -12.17 26.59
N GLY A 590 22.24 -10.85 26.38
CA GLY A 590 21.82 -9.86 27.39
C GLY A 590 22.93 -9.37 28.34
N LEU A 591 24.18 -9.82 28.16
CA LEU A 591 25.32 -9.28 28.92
C LEU A 591 25.90 -8.04 28.22
N ARG A 592 26.71 -7.26 28.93
CA ARG A 592 27.31 -6.04 28.39
C ARG A 592 28.45 -6.36 27.44
N ILE A 593 28.56 -5.56 26.40
CA ILE A 593 29.68 -5.52 25.46
C ILE A 593 30.14 -4.07 25.34
N VAL A 594 31.39 -3.86 24.97
CA VAL A 594 31.94 -2.53 24.69
C VAL A 594 32.46 -2.54 23.26
N VAL A 595 32.07 -1.55 22.47
CA VAL A 595 32.53 -1.36 21.09
C VAL A 595 32.97 0.09 20.94
N ASP A 596 34.22 0.29 20.52
CA ASP A 596 34.90 1.58 20.40
C ASP A 596 34.76 2.49 21.65
N GLY A 597 34.76 1.87 22.83
CA GLY A 597 34.67 2.54 24.13
C GLY A 597 33.24 2.76 24.64
N ALA A 598 32.22 2.70 23.78
CA ALA A 598 30.82 2.78 24.17
C ALA A 598 30.30 1.43 24.70
N THR A 599 29.49 1.45 25.77
CA THR A 599 28.94 0.24 26.41
C THR A 599 27.52 -0.03 25.95
N TYR A 600 27.24 -1.27 25.53
CA TYR A 600 25.93 -1.71 25.05
C TYR A 600 25.50 -3.02 25.71
N THR A 601 24.23 -3.39 25.58
CA THR A 601 23.67 -4.68 25.99
C THR A 601 23.52 -5.60 24.78
N SER A 602 24.11 -6.79 24.82
CA SER A 602 24.04 -7.78 23.74
C SER A 602 22.63 -8.35 23.50
N PRO A 603 22.27 -8.74 22.26
CA PRO A 603 23.05 -8.61 21.04
C PRO A 603 22.99 -7.18 20.48
N GLN A 604 24.05 -6.73 19.83
CA GLN A 604 24.02 -5.53 18.99
C GLN A 604 24.62 -5.85 17.63
N THR A 605 23.94 -5.41 16.58
CA THR A 605 24.47 -5.45 15.22
C THR A 605 24.89 -4.04 14.83
N PHE A 606 26.20 -3.87 14.71
CA PHE A 606 26.81 -2.66 14.20
C PHE A 606 26.98 -2.78 12.69
N TYR A 607 26.90 -1.66 11.98
CA TYR A 607 27.10 -1.62 10.55
C TYR A 607 28.36 -0.78 10.29
N PHE A 608 29.48 -1.47 10.02
CA PHE A 608 30.81 -0.89 9.79
C PHE A 608 31.29 -1.16 8.36
N ASN A 609 32.08 -0.26 7.75
CA ASN A 609 32.52 -0.46 6.36
C ASN A 609 33.56 -1.59 6.26
N THR A 610 33.57 -2.29 5.15
CA THR A 610 34.51 -3.40 4.92
C THR A 610 35.96 -2.95 5.04
N SER A 611 36.80 -3.73 5.73
CA SER A 611 38.20 -3.44 6.04
C SER A 611 38.47 -2.34 7.09
N GLU A 612 37.45 -1.71 7.67
CA GLU A 612 37.64 -0.86 8.86
C GLU A 612 38.08 -1.70 10.08
N SER A 613 38.63 -1.04 11.10
CA SER A 613 39.14 -1.70 12.31
C SER A 613 38.49 -1.11 13.56
N HIS A 614 37.81 -1.96 14.33
CA HIS A 614 37.04 -1.57 15.51
C HIS A 614 37.50 -2.34 16.74
N THR A 615 37.44 -1.73 17.92
CA THR A 615 37.79 -2.38 19.18
C THR A 615 36.55 -2.97 19.81
N ILE A 616 36.52 -4.29 19.99
CA ILE A 616 35.48 -4.99 20.77
C ILE A 616 36.04 -5.44 22.11
N SER A 617 35.21 -5.41 23.14
CA SER A 617 35.55 -5.84 24.49
C SER A 617 34.37 -6.45 25.22
N ALA A 618 34.67 -7.47 26.02
CA ALA A 618 33.73 -8.16 26.88
C ALA A 618 34.08 -7.84 28.35
N PRO A 619 33.45 -6.82 28.98
CA PRO A 619 33.71 -6.50 30.39
C PRO A 619 33.55 -7.74 31.28
N SER A 620 34.45 -7.96 32.22
CA SER A 620 34.43 -9.13 33.10
C SER A 620 35.10 -8.79 34.44
N PRO A 621 34.54 -9.24 35.58
CA PRO A 621 33.28 -9.97 35.72
C PRO A 621 32.04 -9.09 35.54
N GLN A 622 30.89 -9.69 35.17
CA GLN A 622 29.60 -9.00 35.03
C GLN A 622 28.61 -9.42 36.12
N GLY A 623 28.86 -8.96 37.35
CA GLY A 623 28.20 -9.46 38.55
C GLY A 623 29.16 -10.33 39.35
N THR A 624 28.64 -11.17 40.25
CA THR A 624 29.46 -11.91 41.22
C THR A 624 30.17 -13.12 40.63
N ASN A 625 29.57 -13.82 39.66
CA ASN A 625 30.11 -15.09 39.09
C ASN A 625 30.09 -15.17 37.55
N THR A 626 29.66 -14.11 36.85
CA THR A 626 29.64 -14.09 35.38
C THR A 626 31.01 -13.69 34.83
N VAL A 627 31.79 -14.65 34.34
CA VAL A 627 33.18 -14.45 33.92
C VAL A 627 33.34 -14.75 32.44
N PHE A 628 34.01 -13.85 31.71
CA PHE A 628 34.38 -14.04 30.31
C PHE A 628 35.30 -15.27 30.15
N VAL A 629 35.03 -16.08 29.13
CA VAL A 629 35.74 -17.32 28.81
C VAL A 629 36.55 -17.16 27.52
N SER A 630 35.91 -16.75 26.43
CA SER A 630 36.52 -16.63 25.11
C SER A 630 35.63 -15.86 24.13
N TRP A 631 36.21 -15.32 23.06
CA TRP A 631 35.46 -14.92 21.86
C TRP A 631 35.40 -16.07 20.84
N SER A 632 34.38 -16.05 19.97
CA SER A 632 34.22 -17.04 18.89
C SER A 632 35.31 -16.99 17.80
N ASP A 633 36.04 -15.88 17.69
CA ASP A 633 37.21 -15.73 16.81
C ASP A 633 38.54 -16.08 17.52
N GLY A 634 38.50 -16.47 18.81
CA GLY A 634 39.68 -16.73 19.62
C GLY A 634 40.41 -15.48 20.12
N GLY A 635 39.83 -14.28 19.94
CA GLY A 635 40.40 -13.02 20.41
C GLY A 635 40.54 -12.91 21.93
N ALA A 636 41.40 -11.98 22.36
CA ALA A 636 41.54 -11.62 23.78
C ALA A 636 40.28 -10.91 24.31
N GLN A 637 40.12 -10.78 25.62
CA GLN A 637 38.93 -10.16 26.23
C GLN A 637 38.59 -8.76 25.64
N THR A 638 39.63 -7.99 25.30
CA THR A 638 39.57 -6.77 24.49
C THR A 638 40.53 -6.94 23.32
N HIS A 639 40.06 -6.75 22.09
CA HIS A 639 40.89 -6.80 20.89
C HIS A 639 40.30 -5.98 19.74
N VAL A 640 41.12 -5.78 18.70
CA VAL A 640 40.70 -5.14 17.46
C VAL A 640 40.23 -6.21 16.48
N ILE A 641 39.07 -6.00 15.87
CA ILE A 641 38.57 -6.77 14.73
C ILE A 641 38.72 -5.95 13.45
N THR A 642 39.03 -6.62 12.34
CA THR A 642 38.94 -6.03 11.00
C THR A 642 37.64 -6.50 10.36
N VAL A 643 36.84 -5.55 9.85
CA VAL A 643 35.51 -5.81 9.32
C VAL A 643 35.62 -6.64 8.02
N PRO A 644 35.08 -7.87 7.98
CA PRO A 644 35.10 -8.71 6.79
C PRO A 644 34.15 -8.19 5.70
N SER A 645 34.17 -8.81 4.52
CA SER A 645 33.28 -8.48 3.39
C SER A 645 31.89 -9.13 3.45
N VAL A 646 31.61 -9.91 4.51
CA VAL A 646 30.35 -10.63 4.72
C VAL A 646 29.94 -10.57 6.18
N GLY A 647 28.63 -10.49 6.45
CA GLY A 647 28.09 -10.36 7.80
C GLY A 647 28.65 -11.40 8.77
N THR A 648 29.19 -10.94 9.91
CA THR A 648 29.95 -11.79 10.84
C THR A 648 29.53 -11.54 12.28
N THR A 649 29.44 -12.61 13.07
CA THR A 649 29.02 -12.56 14.47
C THR A 649 30.20 -12.89 15.38
N TYR A 650 30.53 -11.97 16.27
CA TYR A 650 31.52 -12.17 17.34
C TYR A 650 30.77 -12.46 18.65
N THR A 651 30.93 -13.68 19.16
CA THR A 651 30.25 -14.14 20.37
C THR A 651 31.22 -14.23 21.54
N ALA A 652 31.08 -13.34 22.53
CA ALA A 652 31.77 -13.46 23.82
C ALA A 652 31.06 -14.51 24.68
N THR A 653 31.72 -15.64 24.91
CA THR A 653 31.22 -16.69 25.80
C THR A 653 31.55 -16.32 27.24
N PHE A 654 30.54 -16.36 28.10
CA PHE A 654 30.64 -16.19 29.54
C PHE A 654 30.19 -17.46 30.26
N ASN A 655 30.85 -17.78 31.36
CA ASN A 655 30.33 -18.78 32.30
C ASN A 655 29.27 -18.11 33.19
N VAL A 656 28.02 -18.60 33.16
CA VAL A 656 26.88 -18.00 33.87
C VAL A 656 26.13 -19.06 34.68
N PRO A 657 25.70 -18.78 35.92
CA PRO A 657 24.87 -19.70 36.70
C PRO A 657 23.55 -20.04 35.98
N GLN A 658 23.18 -21.32 35.99
CA GLN A 658 21.89 -21.80 35.49
C GLN A 658 20.95 -22.19 36.64
N TYR A 659 19.65 -21.92 36.44
CA TYR A 659 18.59 -22.10 37.41
C TYR A 659 17.39 -22.82 36.78
N SER A 660 16.82 -23.78 37.52
CA SER A 660 15.59 -24.46 37.11
C SER A 660 14.35 -23.59 37.32
N LEU A 661 13.41 -23.66 36.38
CA LEU A 661 12.03 -23.21 36.57
C LEU A 661 11.13 -24.44 36.66
N THR A 662 10.40 -24.58 37.75
CA THR A 662 9.36 -25.59 37.92
C THR A 662 8.00 -24.91 37.73
N THR A 663 7.14 -25.47 36.89
CA THR A 663 5.76 -24.99 36.70
C THR A 663 4.76 -26.04 37.20
N SER A 664 3.63 -25.59 37.74
CA SER A 664 2.52 -26.44 38.15
C SER A 664 1.17 -25.78 37.90
N VAL A 665 0.10 -26.57 37.82
CA VAL A 665 -1.27 -26.07 37.68
C VAL A 665 -2.15 -26.61 38.80
N SER A 666 -3.03 -25.78 39.32
CA SER A 666 -3.95 -26.12 40.42
C SER A 666 -5.37 -25.67 40.08
N PRO A 667 -6.39 -26.55 40.08
CA PRO A 667 -6.28 -27.99 40.24
C PRO A 667 -5.57 -28.66 39.04
N PRO A 668 -5.05 -29.89 39.19
CA PRO A 668 -4.52 -30.68 38.08
C PRO A 668 -5.56 -30.79 36.95
N GLY A 669 -5.16 -30.40 35.73
CA GLY A 669 -6.06 -30.39 34.56
C GLY A 669 -6.90 -29.12 34.39
N GLY A 670 -6.82 -28.13 35.28
CA GLY A 670 -7.54 -26.85 35.16
C GLY A 670 -7.05 -25.94 34.01
N GLY A 671 -5.86 -26.19 33.48
CA GLY A 671 -5.27 -25.44 32.38
C GLY A 671 -3.84 -25.89 32.09
N ILE A 672 -3.16 -25.11 31.24
CA ILE A 672 -1.74 -25.26 30.91
C ILE A 672 -1.00 -23.95 31.16
N ILE A 673 0.32 -24.04 31.33
CA ILE A 673 1.23 -22.89 31.31
C ILE A 673 2.12 -23.03 30.08
N SER A 674 2.04 -22.08 29.15
CA SER A 674 3.09 -21.94 28.14
C SER A 674 4.20 -21.03 28.68
N VAL A 675 5.43 -21.31 28.26
CA VAL A 675 6.64 -20.67 28.78
C VAL A 675 7.47 -20.21 27.60
N ASN A 676 7.76 -18.91 27.52
CA ASN A 676 8.49 -18.29 26.43
C ASN A 676 9.70 -17.49 26.96
N PRO A 677 10.94 -17.80 26.55
CA PRO A 677 11.34 -18.93 25.70
C PRO A 677 11.23 -20.28 26.43
N PRO A 678 10.95 -21.39 25.72
CA PRO A 678 10.94 -22.72 26.32
C PRO A 678 12.36 -23.16 26.75
N THR A 679 12.47 -23.90 27.86
CA THR A 679 13.76 -24.40 28.36
C THR A 679 14.42 -25.40 27.40
N ALA A 680 15.72 -25.20 27.14
CA ALA A 680 16.61 -26.30 26.75
C ALA A 680 17.06 -27.11 27.98
N THR A 681 17.52 -28.34 27.78
CA THR A 681 18.09 -29.21 28.82
C THR A 681 19.28 -28.55 29.52
N GLY A 682 19.07 -28.07 30.75
CA GLY A 682 20.09 -27.40 31.58
C GLY A 682 19.50 -26.36 32.55
N GLY A 683 18.42 -25.67 32.14
CA GLY A 683 17.78 -24.59 32.90
C GLY A 683 17.92 -23.23 32.21
N TYR A 684 17.52 -22.16 32.91
CA TYR A 684 17.64 -20.77 32.44
C TYR A 684 18.88 -20.11 33.05
N ASN A 685 19.56 -19.26 32.29
CA ASN A 685 20.68 -18.48 32.80
C ASN A 685 20.21 -17.40 33.77
N ASP A 686 21.07 -16.97 34.69
CA ASP A 686 20.80 -15.83 35.56
C ASP A 686 20.31 -14.59 34.77
N SER A 687 19.41 -13.84 35.40
CA SER A 687 18.69 -12.70 34.86
C SER A 687 17.80 -12.93 33.64
N THR A 688 17.64 -14.15 33.13
CA THR A 688 16.69 -14.44 32.03
C THR A 688 15.27 -14.03 32.41
N SER A 689 14.62 -13.22 31.58
CA SER A 689 13.19 -12.90 31.70
C SER A 689 12.39 -13.95 30.94
N VAL A 690 11.48 -14.64 31.64
CA VAL A 690 10.65 -15.72 31.10
C VAL A 690 9.19 -15.27 31.19
N GLN A 691 8.50 -15.18 30.05
CA GLN A 691 7.06 -14.91 30.03
C GLN A 691 6.30 -16.22 30.24
N LEU A 692 5.43 -16.24 31.23
CA LEU A 692 4.50 -17.33 31.48
C LEU A 692 3.09 -16.90 31.10
N THR A 693 2.39 -17.74 30.35
CA THR A 693 1.00 -17.53 29.95
C THR A 693 0.17 -18.71 30.42
N ALA A 694 -0.81 -18.45 31.29
CA ALA A 694 -1.77 -19.45 31.73
C ALA A 694 -2.94 -19.51 30.75
N THR A 695 -3.19 -20.68 30.16
CA THR A 695 -4.38 -20.93 29.33
C THR A 695 -5.30 -21.87 30.08
N ALA A 696 -6.53 -21.44 30.37
CA ALA A 696 -7.50 -22.26 31.07
C ALA A 696 -8.06 -23.36 30.15
N ASN A 697 -8.21 -24.56 30.68
CA ASN A 697 -8.89 -25.64 29.97
C ASN A 697 -10.42 -25.42 29.99
N PRO A 698 -11.17 -26.03 29.06
CA PRO A 698 -12.64 -26.01 29.08
C PRO A 698 -13.23 -26.29 30.47
N GLY A 699 -14.11 -25.40 30.94
CA GLY A 699 -14.70 -25.48 32.28
C GLY A 699 -13.94 -24.73 33.38
N TYR A 700 -12.83 -24.07 33.08
CA TYR A 700 -12.03 -23.30 34.03
C TYR A 700 -11.80 -21.85 33.59
N LEU A 701 -11.43 -20.99 34.56
CA LEU A 701 -10.92 -19.65 34.35
C LEU A 701 -9.58 -19.53 35.08
N PHE A 702 -8.63 -18.80 34.48
CA PHE A 702 -7.41 -18.42 35.19
C PHE A 702 -7.77 -17.43 36.31
N ALA A 703 -7.36 -17.74 37.54
CA ALA A 703 -7.66 -16.94 38.71
C ALA A 703 -6.45 -16.10 39.16
N SER A 704 -5.29 -16.74 39.31
CA SER A 704 -4.07 -16.06 39.77
C SER A 704 -2.81 -16.91 39.59
N TRP A 705 -1.66 -16.25 39.61
CA TRP A 705 -0.38 -16.89 39.86
C TRP A 705 -0.12 -17.05 41.36
N SER A 706 0.64 -18.09 41.72
CA SER A 706 1.22 -18.29 43.06
C SER A 706 2.64 -18.88 42.95
N GLY A 707 3.37 -18.91 44.06
CA GLY A 707 4.80 -19.25 44.09
C GLY A 707 5.65 -17.99 43.89
N ASP A 708 6.60 -18.03 42.94
CA ASP A 708 7.46 -16.89 42.58
C ASP A 708 6.76 -15.81 41.73
N LEU A 709 5.50 -16.03 41.35
CA LEU A 709 4.61 -15.02 40.76
C LEU A 709 3.36 -14.83 41.62
N SER A 710 2.71 -13.68 41.47
CA SER A 710 1.46 -13.34 42.16
C SER A 710 0.59 -12.38 41.35
N GLY A 711 -0.71 -12.36 41.67
CA GLY A 711 -1.72 -11.54 40.99
C GLY A 711 -2.45 -12.28 39.87
N SER A 712 -3.39 -11.60 39.21
CA SER A 712 -4.22 -12.14 38.12
C SER A 712 -3.79 -11.67 36.72
N THR A 713 -2.70 -10.90 36.62
CA THR A 713 -2.13 -10.46 35.33
C THR A 713 -1.65 -11.66 34.53
N ASN A 714 -2.10 -11.78 33.28
CA ASN A 714 -1.77 -12.89 32.41
C ASN A 714 -1.77 -12.40 30.94
N PRO A 715 -0.68 -12.57 30.17
CA PRO A 715 0.62 -13.17 30.55
C PRO A 715 1.40 -12.34 31.59
N GLN A 716 2.37 -12.98 32.27
CA GLN A 716 3.23 -12.32 33.26
C GLN A 716 4.69 -12.79 33.13
N SER A 717 5.64 -11.86 33.27
CA SER A 717 7.08 -12.15 33.16
C SER A 717 7.74 -12.37 34.52
N LEU A 718 8.61 -13.38 34.60
CA LEU A 718 9.41 -13.73 35.76
C LEU A 718 10.90 -13.62 35.45
N LYS A 719 11.68 -12.99 36.33
CA LYS A 719 13.14 -12.95 36.24
C LYS A 719 13.77 -14.12 36.99
N MET A 720 14.51 -14.95 36.26
CA MET A 720 15.30 -16.07 36.81
C MET A 720 16.53 -15.52 37.53
N SER A 721 16.57 -15.59 38.86
CA SER A 721 17.70 -15.08 39.68
C SER A 721 18.03 -16.04 40.83
N GLY A 722 17.87 -17.33 40.55
CA GLY A 722 17.72 -18.43 41.49
C GLY A 722 16.75 -19.47 40.92
N PRO A 723 16.71 -20.70 41.45
CA PRO A 723 15.66 -21.66 41.11
C PRO A 723 14.27 -21.07 41.41
N ARG A 724 13.32 -21.26 40.51
CA ARG A 724 11.97 -20.69 40.58
C ARG A 724 10.89 -21.78 40.55
N ASN A 725 9.79 -21.55 41.25
CA ASN A 725 8.59 -22.38 41.24
C ASN A 725 7.35 -21.51 41.05
N VAL A 726 6.61 -21.72 39.95
CA VAL A 726 5.40 -20.97 39.60
C VAL A 726 4.21 -21.91 39.50
N GLN A 727 3.07 -21.48 40.03
CA GLN A 727 1.81 -22.17 39.89
C GLN A 727 0.75 -21.27 39.25
N ALA A 728 0.07 -21.77 38.23
CA ALA A 728 -1.16 -21.16 37.73
C ALA A 728 -2.36 -21.76 38.47
N ASN A 729 -3.12 -20.91 39.14
CA ASN A 729 -4.33 -21.27 39.85
C ASN A 729 -5.52 -21.00 38.93
N PHE A 730 -6.33 -22.04 38.72
CA PHE A 730 -7.55 -22.00 37.95
C PHE A 730 -8.73 -22.26 38.88
N ILE A 731 -9.81 -21.51 38.69
CA ILE A 731 -11.10 -21.79 39.32
C ILE A 731 -12.02 -22.43 38.30
N ALA A 732 -12.97 -23.26 38.75
CA ALA A 732 -14.05 -23.70 37.87
C ALA A 732 -14.78 -22.47 37.33
N ASN A 733 -15.02 -22.41 36.02
CA ASN A 733 -15.80 -21.36 35.41
C ASN A 733 -17.26 -21.49 35.92
N PRO A 734 -17.84 -20.46 36.59
CA PRO A 734 -19.21 -20.53 37.08
C PRO A 734 -20.26 -20.57 35.95
N ASN A 735 -19.92 -20.12 34.74
CA ASN A 735 -20.75 -20.21 33.53
C ASN A 735 -19.92 -20.81 32.38
N PRO A 736 -19.70 -22.14 32.36
CA PRO A 736 -18.93 -22.79 31.32
C PRO A 736 -19.79 -22.98 30.06
N SER A 737 -19.37 -22.42 28.92
CA SER A 737 -20.09 -22.56 27.65
C SER A 737 -20.08 -24.01 27.11
N PRO A 738 -21.10 -24.41 26.33
CA PRO A 738 -21.10 -25.66 25.59
C PRO A 738 -20.06 -25.68 24.46
N ILE A 739 -19.70 -26.88 24.00
CA ILE A 739 -18.69 -27.14 22.97
C ILE A 739 -19.25 -28.15 21.97
N ALA A 740 -19.14 -27.88 20.66
CA ALA A 740 -19.30 -28.92 19.64
C ALA A 740 -17.99 -29.71 19.51
N VAL A 741 -18.07 -31.05 19.40
CA VAL A 741 -16.90 -31.96 19.51
C VAL A 741 -16.56 -32.60 18.17
N GLY A 742 -17.56 -32.97 17.37
CA GLY A 742 -17.31 -33.52 16.04
C GLY A 742 -18.43 -34.35 15.45
N SER A 743 -18.24 -34.74 14.19
CA SER A 743 -19.04 -35.73 13.47
C SER A 743 -18.26 -37.03 13.23
N GLN A 744 -18.96 -38.16 13.08
CA GLN A 744 -18.40 -39.46 12.68
C GLN A 744 -19.41 -40.25 11.81
N PRO A 745 -19.05 -40.71 10.59
CA PRO A 745 -17.82 -40.37 9.87
C PRO A 745 -17.78 -38.88 9.51
N ALA A 746 -16.58 -38.30 9.53
CA ALA A 746 -16.36 -36.87 9.29
C ALA A 746 -16.09 -36.51 7.82
N SER A 747 -15.89 -37.52 6.98
CA SER A 747 -15.62 -37.40 5.55
C SER A 747 -16.11 -38.66 4.85
N GLY A 748 -16.64 -38.53 3.64
CA GLY A 748 -17.06 -39.66 2.82
C GLY A 748 -18.00 -39.25 1.69
N THR A 749 -18.58 -40.23 1.02
CA THR A 749 -19.47 -40.05 -0.12
C THR A 749 -20.63 -41.05 -0.08
N GLY A 750 -21.82 -40.63 -0.50
CA GLY A 750 -23.00 -41.49 -0.57
C GLY A 750 -24.33 -40.75 -0.41
N THR A 751 -25.42 -41.36 -0.88
CA THR A 751 -26.78 -40.82 -0.77
C THR A 751 -27.44 -41.07 0.58
N ALA A 752 -26.97 -42.05 1.35
CA ALA A 752 -27.46 -42.33 2.71
C ALA A 752 -26.33 -42.82 3.61
N GLN A 753 -26.33 -42.38 4.87
CA GLN A 753 -25.31 -42.74 5.86
C GLN A 753 -25.84 -42.49 7.28
N THR A 754 -25.39 -43.30 8.24
CA THR A 754 -25.60 -43.06 9.68
C THR A 754 -24.43 -42.27 10.25
N PHE A 755 -24.72 -41.14 10.89
CA PHE A 755 -23.75 -40.24 11.49
C PHE A 755 -23.96 -40.14 13.00
N THR A 756 -22.87 -40.01 13.76
CA THR A 756 -22.89 -39.64 15.17
C THR A 756 -22.27 -38.26 15.33
N PHE A 757 -23.06 -37.31 15.83
CA PHE A 757 -22.65 -35.95 16.16
C PHE A 757 -22.44 -35.82 17.66
N GLN A 758 -21.33 -35.23 18.08
CA GLN A 758 -20.94 -35.14 19.47
C GLN A 758 -20.85 -33.69 19.93
N PHE A 759 -21.40 -33.45 21.12
CA PHE A 759 -21.46 -32.16 21.79
C PHE A 759 -21.09 -32.37 23.26
N SER A 760 -20.47 -31.40 23.91
CA SER A 760 -20.03 -31.50 25.30
C SER A 760 -20.37 -30.23 26.07
N HIS A 761 -20.63 -30.37 27.36
CA HIS A 761 -20.78 -29.25 28.28
C HIS A 761 -20.02 -29.55 29.58
N PRO A 762 -19.13 -28.67 30.07
CA PRO A 762 -18.29 -28.98 31.22
C PRO A 762 -19.06 -29.35 32.50
N SER A 763 -20.24 -28.77 32.72
CA SER A 763 -21.13 -29.13 33.85
C SER A 763 -21.94 -30.43 33.68
N GLY A 764 -21.72 -31.21 32.62
CA GLY A 764 -22.50 -32.41 32.29
C GLY A 764 -23.41 -32.22 31.08
N TRP A 765 -23.63 -33.29 30.30
CA TRP A 765 -24.38 -33.20 29.04
C TRP A 765 -25.83 -32.69 29.20
N GLN A 766 -26.44 -32.91 30.38
CA GLN A 766 -27.80 -32.46 30.71
C GLN A 766 -27.93 -30.94 30.83
N SER A 767 -26.81 -30.20 30.89
CA SER A 767 -26.81 -28.73 30.85
C SER A 767 -27.07 -28.18 29.43
N LEU A 768 -26.98 -29.01 28.40
CA LEU A 768 -27.37 -28.65 27.03
C LEU A 768 -28.89 -28.42 26.95
N SER A 769 -29.33 -27.43 26.18
CA SER A 769 -30.76 -27.18 25.90
C SER A 769 -31.15 -27.65 24.50
N VAL A 770 -30.34 -27.26 23.51
CA VAL A 770 -30.49 -27.67 22.11
C VAL A 770 -29.13 -27.86 21.47
N VAL A 771 -28.99 -28.93 20.68
CA VAL A 771 -27.83 -29.15 19.81
C VAL A 771 -28.27 -29.15 18.35
N ASN A 772 -27.48 -28.50 17.50
CA ASN A 772 -27.80 -28.20 16.12
C ASN A 772 -26.81 -28.87 15.18
N VAL A 773 -27.34 -29.44 14.10
CA VAL A 773 -26.59 -30.00 12.98
C VAL A 773 -27.13 -29.35 11.71
N LEU A 774 -26.30 -28.59 11.01
CA LEU A 774 -26.65 -27.98 9.73
C LEU A 774 -25.74 -28.57 8.66
N VAL A 775 -26.33 -29.26 7.70
CA VAL A 775 -25.62 -29.80 6.53
C VAL A 775 -25.99 -28.95 5.31
N ASN A 776 -25.03 -28.17 4.80
CA ASN A 776 -25.15 -27.32 3.61
C ASN A 776 -23.75 -26.90 3.10
N ASN A 777 -23.65 -26.18 1.98
CA ASN A 777 -22.36 -25.69 1.43
C ASN A 777 -21.79 -24.49 2.21
N PHE A 778 -22.67 -23.79 2.91
CA PHE A 778 -22.38 -22.60 3.70
C PHE A 778 -23.16 -22.66 5.01
N LEU A 779 -22.86 -21.79 5.96
CA LEU A 779 -23.63 -21.67 7.19
C LEU A 779 -24.95 -20.92 6.93
N ASP A 780 -25.86 -21.57 6.20
CA ASP A 780 -27.17 -21.06 5.80
C ASP A 780 -28.23 -22.16 5.99
N GLY A 781 -29.34 -21.79 6.65
CA GLY A 781 -30.47 -22.68 6.93
C GLY A 781 -31.42 -22.82 5.74
N HIS A 782 -31.44 -21.88 4.79
CA HIS A 782 -32.32 -21.96 3.62
C HIS A 782 -31.92 -23.16 2.76
N ARG A 783 -32.90 -23.99 2.38
CA ARG A 783 -32.68 -25.20 1.57
C ARG A 783 -31.51 -26.05 2.09
N ALA A 784 -31.49 -26.30 3.40
CA ALA A 784 -30.47 -27.10 4.08
C ALA A 784 -31.08 -28.33 4.76
N CYS A 785 -30.24 -29.31 5.08
CA CYS A 785 -30.62 -30.31 6.10
C CYS A 785 -30.25 -29.75 7.48
N TYR A 786 -31.11 -28.89 8.02
CA TYR A 786 -30.91 -28.24 9.32
C TYR A 786 -31.78 -28.90 10.40
N LEU A 787 -31.10 -29.54 11.34
CA LEU A 787 -31.67 -30.33 12.43
C LEU A 787 -31.35 -29.70 13.79
N ALA A 788 -32.34 -29.71 14.68
CA ALA A 788 -32.20 -29.32 16.08
C ALA A 788 -32.71 -30.45 16.99
N TYR A 789 -31.86 -30.97 17.87
CA TYR A 789 -32.27 -31.90 18.92
C TYR A 789 -32.48 -31.14 20.23
N VAL A 790 -33.75 -31.07 20.68
CA VAL A 790 -34.17 -30.35 21.88
C VAL A 790 -34.24 -31.32 23.05
N LEU A 791 -33.38 -31.12 24.05
CA LEU A 791 -33.23 -32.07 25.16
C LEU A 791 -34.46 -32.10 26.08
N SER A 792 -35.14 -30.98 26.29
CA SER A 792 -36.31 -30.88 27.17
C SER A 792 -37.53 -31.68 26.69
N SER A 793 -37.66 -31.89 25.37
CA SER A 793 -38.73 -32.67 24.74
C SER A 793 -38.27 -34.02 24.19
N ASN A 794 -36.97 -34.34 24.27
CA ASN A 794 -36.32 -35.47 23.59
C ASN A 794 -36.70 -35.58 22.11
N ALA A 795 -36.83 -34.43 21.42
CA ALA A 795 -37.33 -34.36 20.07
C ALA A 795 -36.26 -33.83 19.10
N LEU A 796 -36.10 -34.54 17.99
CA LEU A 796 -35.37 -34.05 16.81
C LEU A 796 -36.36 -33.31 15.91
N VAL A 797 -36.05 -32.05 15.59
CA VAL A 797 -36.81 -31.20 14.68
C VAL A 797 -36.01 -31.00 13.40
N LEU A 798 -36.67 -31.06 12.25
CA LEU A 798 -36.12 -30.69 10.95
C LEU A 798 -36.74 -29.36 10.51
N VAL A 799 -35.89 -28.36 10.30
CA VAL A 799 -36.29 -27.06 9.76
C VAL A 799 -36.74 -27.21 8.31
N ASP A 800 -37.74 -26.42 7.91
CA ASP A 800 -38.25 -26.46 6.55
C ASP A 800 -37.32 -25.78 5.53
N ASP A 801 -37.71 -25.78 4.26
CA ASP A 801 -36.88 -25.23 3.18
C ASP A 801 -36.65 -23.70 3.32
N THR A 802 -37.41 -22.99 4.18
CA THR A 802 -37.24 -21.55 4.46
C THR A 802 -36.12 -21.27 5.46
N GLY A 803 -35.68 -22.26 6.24
CA GLY A 803 -34.49 -22.14 7.08
C GLY A 803 -34.65 -21.43 8.43
N ASP A 804 -35.87 -21.04 8.84
CA ASP A 804 -36.09 -20.39 10.14
C ASP A 804 -35.98 -21.40 11.30
N ALA A 805 -34.97 -21.21 12.15
CA ALA A 805 -34.75 -22.00 13.36
C ALA A 805 -35.89 -21.89 14.39
N GLY A 806 -36.74 -20.85 14.31
CA GLY A 806 -37.95 -20.68 15.11
C GLY A 806 -39.18 -21.40 14.55
N GLY A 807 -39.09 -21.92 13.33
CA GLY A 807 -40.16 -22.57 12.58
C GLY A 807 -40.87 -21.62 11.59
N PRO A 808 -41.68 -22.15 10.64
CA PRO A 808 -42.23 -23.50 10.60
C PRO A 808 -41.21 -24.63 10.35
N TYR A 809 -41.55 -25.83 10.81
CA TYR A 809 -40.69 -27.01 10.74
C TYR A 809 -41.28 -28.04 9.77
N ALA A 810 -40.42 -28.73 9.00
CA ALA A 810 -40.83 -29.81 8.11
C ALA A 810 -41.28 -31.07 8.87
N GLY A 811 -40.81 -31.26 10.11
CA GLY A 811 -41.28 -32.33 10.99
C GLY A 811 -40.57 -32.37 12.33
N SER A 812 -41.11 -33.18 13.25
CA SER A 812 -40.51 -33.45 14.56
C SER A 812 -40.66 -34.94 14.92
N LEU A 813 -39.65 -35.50 15.57
CA LEU A 813 -39.54 -36.93 15.90
C LEU A 813 -39.03 -37.10 17.33
N VAL A 814 -39.86 -37.67 18.21
CA VAL A 814 -39.46 -37.97 19.61
C VAL A 814 -38.62 -39.25 19.66
N LEU A 815 -37.57 -39.25 20.46
CA LEU A 815 -36.67 -40.39 20.67
C LEU A 815 -37.44 -41.70 20.96
N GLY A 816 -37.12 -42.77 20.21
CA GLY A 816 -37.80 -44.06 20.27
C GLY A 816 -38.97 -44.22 19.27
N SER A 817 -39.33 -43.18 18.53
CA SER A 817 -40.28 -43.26 17.42
C SER A 817 -39.64 -43.90 16.18
N SER A 818 -40.39 -44.75 15.46
CA SER A 818 -39.94 -45.43 14.23
C SER A 818 -40.17 -44.64 12.92
N GLY A 819 -40.47 -43.34 13.03
CA GLY A 819 -40.79 -42.47 11.90
C GLY A 819 -39.57 -41.81 11.25
N THR A 820 -39.82 -41.19 10.09
CA THR A 820 -38.85 -40.38 9.34
C THR A 820 -39.44 -38.99 9.13
N ILE A 821 -38.64 -37.93 9.31
CA ILE A 821 -38.98 -36.55 8.97
C ILE A 821 -38.15 -36.12 7.75
N GLN A 822 -38.72 -35.31 6.85
CA GLN A 822 -38.03 -34.95 5.61
C GLN A 822 -38.40 -33.55 5.08
N ASN A 823 -37.44 -32.91 4.43
CA ASN A 823 -37.61 -31.68 3.64
C ASN A 823 -37.08 -31.91 2.21
N SER A 824 -36.88 -30.85 1.41
CA SER A 824 -36.41 -31.04 0.02
C SER A 824 -34.91 -31.40 -0.10
N GLN A 825 -34.13 -31.38 0.99
CA GLN A 825 -32.71 -31.74 1.03
C GLN A 825 -32.43 -33.11 1.64
N CYS A 826 -33.14 -33.50 2.69
CA CYS A 826 -32.88 -34.74 3.40
C CYS A 826 -34.13 -35.39 4.00
N ALA A 827 -34.04 -36.70 4.21
CA ALA A 827 -34.91 -37.49 5.07
C ALA A 827 -34.09 -38.07 6.23
N VAL A 828 -34.65 -38.03 7.43
CA VAL A 828 -33.91 -38.25 8.69
C VAL A 828 -34.71 -39.12 9.65
N SER A 829 -34.06 -40.13 10.22
CA SER A 829 -34.55 -40.88 11.37
C SER A 829 -33.58 -40.76 12.56
N LEU A 830 -34.16 -40.57 13.75
CA LEU A 830 -33.43 -40.46 15.01
C LEU A 830 -33.10 -41.86 15.53
N VAL A 831 -31.83 -42.25 15.46
CA VAL A 831 -31.37 -43.59 15.87
C VAL A 831 -31.16 -43.65 17.38
N SER A 832 -30.43 -42.68 17.94
CA SER A 832 -30.24 -42.55 19.38
C SER A 832 -29.77 -41.15 19.79
N ALA A 833 -30.00 -40.78 21.05
CA ALA A 833 -29.34 -39.65 21.70
C ALA A 833 -28.85 -40.13 23.08
N MET A 834 -27.53 -40.33 23.21
CA MET A 834 -26.92 -40.95 24.39
C MET A 834 -25.94 -40.00 25.05
N GLY A 835 -26.17 -39.68 26.32
CA GLY A 835 -25.28 -38.85 27.12
C GLY A 835 -24.38 -39.67 28.05
N SER A 836 -23.10 -39.30 28.14
CA SER A 836 -22.10 -39.91 29.02
C SER A 836 -21.17 -38.83 29.58
N GLY A 837 -21.16 -38.65 30.90
CA GLY A 837 -20.39 -37.61 31.58
C GLY A 837 -20.74 -36.21 31.07
N THR A 838 -19.78 -35.54 30.43
CA THR A 838 -19.96 -34.21 29.81
C THR A 838 -20.52 -34.26 28.40
N THR A 839 -20.50 -35.42 27.71
CA THR A 839 -20.72 -35.52 26.26
C THR A 839 -22.06 -36.14 25.90
N LEU A 840 -22.81 -35.47 25.01
CA LEU A 840 -23.97 -36.01 24.29
C LEU A 840 -23.53 -36.52 22.92
N SER A 841 -23.91 -37.74 22.57
CA SER A 841 -23.75 -38.32 21.23
C SER A 841 -25.13 -38.51 20.59
N LEU A 842 -25.40 -37.79 19.50
CA LEU A 842 -26.64 -37.82 18.73
C LEU A 842 -26.39 -38.64 17.45
N THR A 843 -27.01 -39.81 17.34
CA THR A 843 -26.88 -40.70 16.19
C THR A 843 -28.11 -40.59 15.29
N LEU A 844 -27.89 -40.27 14.02
CA LEU A 844 -28.90 -39.98 13.01
C LEU A 844 -28.64 -40.78 11.73
N SER A 845 -29.66 -41.38 11.14
CA SER A 845 -29.57 -41.88 9.77
C SER A 845 -30.08 -40.81 8.82
N LEU A 846 -29.19 -40.27 7.99
CA LEU A 846 -29.50 -39.24 7.00
C LEU A 846 -29.56 -39.89 5.61
N THR A 847 -30.60 -39.58 4.84
CA THR A 847 -30.71 -39.85 3.41
C THR A 847 -30.83 -38.52 2.69
N PHE A 848 -29.87 -38.19 1.83
CA PHE A 848 -29.86 -36.96 1.06
C PHE A 848 -30.68 -37.11 -0.22
N GLN A 849 -31.50 -36.11 -0.53
CA GLN A 849 -32.35 -36.09 -1.71
C GLN A 849 -31.51 -35.85 -2.98
N PRO A 850 -31.90 -36.37 -4.16
CA PRO A 850 -31.11 -36.23 -5.39
C PRO A 850 -30.83 -34.77 -5.81
N GLY A 851 -31.71 -33.84 -5.48
CA GLY A 851 -31.51 -32.40 -5.72
C GLY A 851 -30.46 -31.74 -4.81
N PHE A 852 -29.92 -32.47 -3.83
CA PHE A 852 -28.93 -31.98 -2.85
C PHE A 852 -27.52 -32.55 -3.10
N GLY A 853 -27.23 -33.00 -4.32
CA GLY A 853 -25.89 -33.40 -4.76
C GLY A 853 -24.82 -32.31 -4.56
N GLY A 854 -23.56 -32.70 -4.37
CA GLY A 854 -22.43 -31.80 -4.12
C GLY A 854 -21.72 -32.08 -2.80
N ASN A 855 -20.61 -31.38 -2.56
CA ASN A 855 -19.87 -31.45 -1.29
C ASN A 855 -20.54 -30.56 -0.23
N ARG A 856 -21.02 -31.17 0.85
CA ARG A 856 -21.75 -30.50 1.95
C ARG A 856 -20.89 -30.45 3.21
N ILE A 857 -20.91 -29.35 3.94
CA ILE A 857 -20.20 -29.18 5.22
C ILE A 857 -21.14 -29.53 6.37
N PHE A 858 -20.62 -30.18 7.41
CA PHE A 858 -21.33 -30.41 8.67
C PHE A 858 -20.97 -29.32 9.68
N TYR A 859 -21.86 -28.34 9.81
CA TYR A 859 -21.77 -27.32 10.85
C TYR A 859 -22.49 -27.80 12.12
N LEU A 860 -21.81 -27.69 13.25
CA LEU A 860 -22.32 -28.06 14.56
C LEU A 860 -22.34 -26.85 15.48
N ALA A 861 -23.41 -26.70 16.27
CA ALA A 861 -23.49 -25.74 17.35
C ALA A 861 -24.29 -26.32 18.52
N ALA A 862 -23.90 -25.98 19.75
CA ALA A 862 -24.61 -26.34 20.97
C ALA A 862 -24.99 -25.08 21.74
N ARG A 863 -26.17 -25.12 22.38
CA ARG A 863 -26.64 -24.13 23.35
C ARG A 863 -26.94 -24.82 24.67
N ASP A 864 -26.65 -24.14 25.78
CA ASP A 864 -26.95 -24.62 27.12
C ASP A 864 -28.30 -24.07 27.65
N THR A 865 -28.71 -24.49 28.84
CA THR A 865 -29.93 -23.99 29.50
C THR A 865 -29.82 -22.54 29.98
N ALA A 866 -28.61 -21.99 30.09
CA ALA A 866 -28.32 -20.59 30.42
C ALA A 866 -28.24 -19.68 29.17
N GLN A 867 -28.52 -20.22 27.97
CA GLN A 867 -28.44 -19.56 26.65
C GLN A 867 -27.02 -19.26 26.14
N ASN A 868 -25.95 -19.77 26.75
CA ASN A 868 -24.61 -19.69 26.17
C ASN A 868 -24.50 -20.61 24.94
N ASN A 869 -23.70 -20.22 23.94
CA ASN A 869 -23.56 -20.94 22.67
C ASN A 869 -22.10 -21.29 22.38
N SER A 870 -21.84 -22.43 21.73
CA SER A 870 -20.50 -22.87 21.30
C SER A 870 -19.94 -22.14 20.07
N ALA A 871 -20.71 -21.18 19.52
CA ALA A 871 -20.70 -20.80 18.11
C ALA A 871 -20.89 -21.99 17.14
N TRP A 872 -21.06 -21.69 15.86
CA TRP A 872 -21.10 -22.69 14.78
C TRP A 872 -19.68 -23.02 14.33
N GLN A 873 -19.41 -24.31 14.13
CA GLN A 873 -18.08 -24.81 13.77
C GLN A 873 -18.19 -25.94 12.75
N ALA A 874 -17.32 -25.96 11.74
CA ALA A 874 -17.27 -27.02 10.73
C ALA A 874 -16.54 -28.25 11.27
N PHE A 875 -17.19 -29.41 11.23
CA PHE A 875 -16.70 -30.65 11.86
C PHE A 875 -16.73 -31.88 10.95
N GLY A 876 -17.00 -31.69 9.66
CA GLY A 876 -16.90 -32.71 8.63
C GLY A 876 -17.37 -32.19 7.28
N VAL A 877 -17.16 -33.01 6.26
CA VAL A 877 -17.66 -32.82 4.89
C VAL A 877 -18.30 -34.12 4.39
N TRP A 878 -19.24 -34.04 3.46
CA TRP A 878 -19.83 -35.21 2.82
C TRP A 878 -20.19 -34.94 1.38
N GLN A 879 -19.68 -35.77 0.47
CA GLN A 879 -20.02 -35.70 -0.94
C GLN A 879 -21.34 -36.45 -1.19
N VAL A 880 -22.42 -35.71 -1.31
CA VAL A 880 -23.67 -36.27 -1.85
C VAL A 880 -23.45 -36.49 -3.35
N PRO A 881 -23.63 -37.71 -3.89
CA PRO A 881 -23.34 -38.01 -5.29
C PRO A 881 -24.01 -37.04 -6.26
N PHE A 882 -23.22 -36.52 -7.20
CA PHE A 882 -23.66 -35.57 -8.23
C PHE A 882 -22.88 -35.81 -9.52
N THR A 883 -23.39 -35.27 -10.63
CA THR A 883 -22.66 -35.26 -11.90
C THR A 883 -22.01 -33.87 -12.06
N PRO A 884 -20.67 -33.78 -12.16
CA PRO A 884 -19.99 -32.50 -12.41
C PRO A 884 -20.44 -31.88 -13.74
N SER A 885 -20.63 -30.56 -13.74
CA SER A 885 -20.89 -29.78 -14.95
C SER A 885 -19.58 -29.31 -15.59
N GLY A 886 -19.15 -29.99 -16.65
CA GLY A 886 -17.95 -29.62 -17.42
C GLY A 886 -16.95 -30.76 -17.58
N THR A 887 -15.73 -30.43 -18.03
CA THR A 887 -14.67 -31.42 -18.26
C THR A 887 -13.78 -31.67 -17.05
N ILE A 888 -13.64 -30.66 -16.17
CA ILE A 888 -12.80 -30.67 -14.97
C ILE A 888 -13.61 -31.03 -13.72
N SER A 889 -13.02 -31.78 -12.79
CA SER A 889 -13.61 -32.07 -11.48
C SER A 889 -12.56 -32.19 -10.38
N VAL A 890 -12.92 -31.80 -9.16
CA VAL A 890 -12.13 -32.08 -7.96
C VAL A 890 -12.38 -33.52 -7.53
N GLY A 891 -11.29 -34.28 -7.34
CA GLY A 891 -11.32 -35.70 -7.00
C GLY A 891 -11.36 -35.94 -5.50
N SER A 892 -10.20 -36.24 -4.91
CA SER A 892 -10.06 -36.64 -3.50
C SER A 892 -9.04 -35.77 -2.77
N LEU A 893 -9.25 -35.56 -1.47
CA LEU A 893 -8.26 -34.98 -0.55
C LEU A 893 -7.83 -36.03 0.49
N SER A 894 -6.52 -36.30 0.59
CA SER A 894 -5.98 -37.13 1.66
C SER A 894 -6.11 -36.41 3.00
N LEU A 895 -6.42 -37.14 4.07
CA LEU A 895 -6.67 -36.56 5.40
C LEU A 895 -7.78 -35.48 5.37
N ALA A 896 -8.91 -35.80 4.72
CA ALA A 896 -10.11 -34.95 4.68
C ALA A 896 -10.67 -34.58 6.08
N ARG A 897 -10.21 -35.22 7.16
CA ARG A 897 -10.29 -34.71 8.53
C ARG A 897 -8.98 -34.97 9.28
N GLY A 898 -8.54 -34.01 10.09
CA GLY A 898 -7.44 -34.19 11.04
C GLY A 898 -7.26 -33.00 11.99
N SER A 899 -6.20 -33.06 12.80
CA SER A 899 -5.84 -32.02 13.76
C SER A 899 -4.34 -31.99 14.00
N SER A 900 -3.77 -30.80 14.23
CA SER A 900 -2.34 -30.63 14.52
C SER A 900 -2.09 -29.41 15.40
N SER A 901 -1.12 -29.49 16.30
CA SER A 901 -0.56 -28.31 16.95
C SER A 901 0.03 -27.35 15.93
N SER A 902 -0.22 -26.05 16.11
CA SER A 902 0.41 -24.97 15.37
C SER A 902 1.94 -25.14 15.31
N GLY A 903 2.53 -24.80 14.16
CA GLY A 903 3.95 -25.06 13.87
C GLY A 903 4.29 -26.50 13.44
N THR A 904 3.33 -27.44 13.42
CA THR A 904 3.57 -28.83 12.96
C THR A 904 3.25 -28.99 11.46
N PRO A 905 4.21 -29.37 10.60
CA PRO A 905 3.96 -29.58 9.18
C PRO A 905 3.02 -30.77 8.92
N GLN A 906 2.08 -30.59 8.01
CA GLN A 906 1.14 -31.60 7.53
C GLN A 906 1.27 -31.80 6.02
N SER A 907 0.89 -32.97 5.50
CA SER A 907 0.98 -33.27 4.06
C SER A 907 -0.40 -33.57 3.48
N PHE A 908 -0.87 -32.71 2.58
CA PHE A 908 -2.17 -32.81 1.93
C PHE A 908 -1.99 -33.16 0.45
N ALA A 909 -2.30 -34.39 0.07
CA ALA A 909 -2.41 -34.81 -1.33
C ALA A 909 -3.86 -34.63 -1.82
N LEU A 910 -4.06 -33.70 -2.76
CA LEU A 910 -5.33 -33.45 -3.42
C LEU A 910 -5.25 -33.84 -4.91
N THR A 911 -6.35 -34.32 -5.47
CA THR A 911 -6.43 -34.67 -6.90
C THR A 911 -7.49 -33.86 -7.63
N LEU A 912 -7.19 -33.50 -8.87
CA LEU A 912 -8.15 -33.00 -9.86
C LEU A 912 -8.07 -33.87 -11.10
N THR A 913 -9.18 -34.01 -11.81
CA THR A 913 -9.24 -34.70 -13.09
C THR A 913 -9.83 -33.82 -14.18
N ASP A 914 -9.34 -33.92 -15.41
CA ASP A 914 -10.03 -33.41 -16.59
C ASP A 914 -10.14 -34.51 -17.66
N VAL A 915 -11.32 -34.68 -18.26
CA VAL A 915 -11.58 -35.69 -19.29
C VAL A 915 -10.77 -35.51 -20.57
N LYS A 916 -10.27 -34.29 -20.85
CA LYS A 916 -9.35 -33.98 -21.97
C LYS A 916 -7.87 -34.28 -21.64
N GLY A 917 -7.54 -34.58 -20.38
CA GLY A 917 -6.18 -34.86 -19.91
C GLY A 917 -5.68 -33.84 -18.88
N ALA A 918 -4.78 -34.27 -17.99
CA ALA A 918 -4.30 -33.44 -16.87
C ALA A 918 -3.60 -32.14 -17.30
N GLY A 919 -3.09 -32.08 -18.54
CA GLY A 919 -2.47 -30.90 -19.12
C GLY A 919 -3.44 -29.78 -19.52
N ASP A 920 -4.76 -30.04 -19.57
CA ASP A 920 -5.78 -28.98 -19.77
C ASP A 920 -6.16 -28.29 -18.44
N ILE A 921 -5.66 -28.74 -17.29
CA ILE A 921 -5.87 -28.08 -16.00
C ILE A 921 -5.00 -26.82 -15.98
N GLY A 922 -5.62 -25.64 -15.85
CA GLY A 922 -4.93 -24.36 -15.87
C GLY A 922 -4.44 -23.92 -14.49
N ILE A 923 -5.39 -23.69 -13.58
CA ILE A 923 -5.08 -23.15 -12.24
C ILE A 923 -5.95 -23.85 -11.18
N VAL A 924 -5.32 -24.20 -10.06
CA VAL A 924 -5.93 -24.85 -8.90
C VAL A 924 -5.77 -23.96 -7.66
N ASN A 925 -6.88 -23.62 -7.03
CA ASN A 925 -6.90 -22.89 -5.77
C ASN A 925 -7.09 -23.88 -4.60
N LEU A 926 -6.35 -23.69 -3.50
CA LEU A 926 -6.66 -24.24 -2.17
C LEU A 926 -6.81 -23.07 -1.20
N LEU A 927 -7.92 -23.02 -0.48
CA LEU A 927 -8.16 -22.05 0.59
C LEU A 927 -8.44 -22.79 1.90
N VAL A 928 -7.67 -22.49 2.94
CA VAL A 928 -7.91 -22.99 4.30
C VAL A 928 -8.36 -21.84 5.19
N ASN A 929 -9.67 -21.79 5.47
CA ASN A 929 -10.34 -20.79 6.30
C ASN A 929 -11.74 -21.33 6.72
N ASN A 930 -12.45 -20.63 7.60
CA ASN A 930 -13.84 -20.95 7.96
C ASN A 930 -14.82 -20.76 6.78
N PHE A 931 -14.59 -19.73 5.98
CA PHE A 931 -15.43 -19.31 4.85
C PHE A 931 -14.60 -19.16 3.58
N ILE A 932 -15.25 -18.95 2.43
CA ILE A 932 -14.56 -18.62 1.17
C ILE A 932 -14.19 -17.13 1.20
N ASP A 933 -13.20 -16.80 2.02
CA ASP A 933 -12.60 -15.47 2.18
C ASP A 933 -11.08 -15.63 2.18
N GLY A 934 -10.40 -14.93 1.27
CA GLY A 934 -8.94 -14.97 1.14
C GLY A 934 -8.19 -14.17 2.21
N ARG A 935 -8.88 -13.25 2.90
CA ARG A 935 -8.26 -12.40 3.93
C ARG A 935 -7.89 -13.22 5.14
N GLN A 936 -6.68 -13.01 5.65
CA GLN A 936 -6.13 -13.72 6.82
C GLN A 936 -6.34 -15.24 6.72
N ALA A 937 -6.02 -15.82 5.56
CA ALA A 937 -6.22 -17.24 5.26
C ALA A 937 -4.95 -17.90 4.73
N CYS A 938 -4.87 -19.23 4.81
CA CYS A 938 -3.89 -19.97 4.02
C CYS A 938 -4.45 -20.18 2.60
N TYR A 939 -4.23 -19.21 1.71
CA TYR A 939 -4.75 -19.24 0.34
C TYR A 939 -3.62 -19.45 -0.69
N LEU A 940 -3.65 -20.62 -1.35
CA LEU A 940 -2.71 -21.02 -2.39
C LEU A 940 -3.36 -21.02 -3.77
N ALA A 941 -2.60 -20.59 -4.78
CA ALA A 941 -2.93 -20.74 -6.19
C ALA A 941 -1.78 -21.45 -6.92
N TYR A 942 -2.03 -22.68 -7.38
CA TYR A 942 -1.13 -23.43 -8.25
C TYR A 942 -1.42 -23.13 -9.72
N VAL A 943 -0.42 -22.63 -10.44
CA VAL A 943 -0.45 -22.34 -11.87
C VAL A 943 0.26 -23.45 -12.63
N ALA A 944 -0.50 -24.27 -13.35
CA ALA A 944 0.02 -25.49 -13.96
C ALA A 944 1.00 -25.22 -15.12
N SER A 945 0.73 -24.19 -15.92
CA SER A 945 1.57 -23.81 -17.08
C SER A 945 3.01 -23.42 -16.71
N SER A 946 3.23 -22.96 -15.48
CA SER A 946 4.55 -22.61 -14.94
C SER A 946 4.97 -23.50 -13.76
N ASN A 947 4.20 -24.55 -13.44
CA ASN A 947 4.39 -25.43 -12.29
C ASN A 947 4.67 -24.66 -10.97
N THR A 948 4.01 -23.51 -10.80
CA THR A 948 4.31 -22.54 -9.73
C THR A 948 3.16 -22.49 -8.73
N LEU A 949 3.48 -22.65 -7.46
CA LEU A 949 2.59 -22.39 -6.34
C LEU A 949 2.80 -20.94 -5.85
N LEU A 950 1.72 -20.17 -5.80
CA LEU A 950 1.65 -18.83 -5.22
C LEU A 950 0.94 -18.91 -3.88
N LEU A 951 1.43 -18.17 -2.89
CA LEU A 951 0.75 -17.93 -1.61
C LEU A 951 0.24 -16.49 -1.61
N VAL A 952 -1.07 -16.31 -1.48
CA VAL A 952 -1.71 -14.99 -1.39
C VAL A 952 -1.35 -14.35 -0.06
N ASP A 953 -1.25 -13.03 -0.06
CA ASP A 953 -0.97 -12.27 1.15
C ASP A 953 -2.17 -12.19 2.11
N ASP A 954 -1.96 -11.56 3.26
CA ASP A 954 -2.98 -11.46 4.31
C ASP A 954 -4.20 -10.59 3.88
N ALA A 955 -4.07 -9.79 2.81
CA ALA A 955 -5.15 -8.99 2.22
C ALA A 955 -6.05 -9.81 1.28
N GLY A 956 -5.60 -10.98 0.82
CA GLY A 956 -6.47 -11.99 0.23
C GLY A 956 -6.83 -11.82 -1.26
N ASP A 957 -6.16 -10.94 -2.00
CA ASP A 957 -6.43 -10.74 -3.43
C ASP A 957 -5.83 -11.87 -4.28
N ALA A 958 -6.70 -12.63 -4.95
CA ALA A 958 -6.31 -13.70 -5.86
C ALA A 958 -5.52 -13.24 -7.10
N GLY A 959 -5.59 -11.94 -7.45
CA GLY A 959 -4.78 -11.30 -8.49
C GLY A 959 -3.38 -10.86 -8.03
N GLY A 960 -3.13 -10.88 -6.72
CA GLY A 960 -1.92 -10.38 -6.08
C GLY A 960 -2.10 -8.97 -5.49
N PRO A 961 -1.18 -8.51 -4.62
CA PRO A 961 0.16 -9.06 -4.37
C PRO A 961 0.17 -10.42 -3.64
N PHE A 962 1.26 -11.16 -3.82
CA PHE A 962 1.46 -12.50 -3.25
C PHE A 962 2.55 -12.46 -2.18
N ALA A 963 2.31 -13.11 -1.04
CA ALA A 963 3.31 -13.26 0.03
C ALA A 963 4.52 -14.14 -0.38
N GLY A 964 4.36 -15.02 -1.37
CA GLY A 964 5.47 -15.78 -1.91
C GLY A 964 5.15 -16.59 -3.16
N ARG A 965 6.21 -17.07 -3.84
CA ARG A 965 6.13 -17.98 -4.99
C ARG A 965 7.13 -19.13 -4.86
N MET A 966 6.75 -20.34 -5.24
CA MET A 966 7.59 -21.54 -5.22
C MET A 966 7.32 -22.38 -6.47
N VAL A 967 8.37 -22.83 -7.18
CA VAL A 967 8.23 -23.81 -8.26
C VAL A 967 8.23 -25.21 -7.65
N LEU A 968 7.18 -25.99 -7.90
CA LEU A 968 7.04 -27.35 -7.34
C LEU A 968 7.99 -28.33 -8.03
N ASN A 969 8.40 -29.38 -7.32
CA ASN A 969 9.40 -30.35 -7.76
C ASN A 969 10.81 -29.77 -8.03
N GLY A 970 11.06 -28.51 -7.65
CA GLY A 970 12.36 -27.84 -7.76
C GLY A 970 12.99 -27.53 -6.39
N ALA A 971 14.22 -27.01 -6.39
CA ALA A 971 14.94 -26.61 -5.17
C ALA A 971 14.49 -25.22 -4.66
N GLY A 972 13.20 -25.08 -4.36
CA GLY A 972 12.60 -23.86 -3.81
C GLY A 972 12.73 -23.75 -2.29
N GLY A 973 12.88 -22.53 -1.77
CA GLY A 973 12.73 -22.23 -0.34
C GLY A 973 11.25 -22.18 0.08
N PRO A 974 10.95 -22.25 1.38
CA PRO A 974 9.57 -22.15 1.87
C PRO A 974 8.97 -20.77 1.61
N ILE A 975 7.66 -20.71 1.44
CA ILE A 975 6.87 -19.48 1.30
C ILE A 975 5.88 -19.36 2.46
N GLN A 976 5.63 -18.14 2.96
CA GLN A 976 4.82 -17.95 4.16
C GLN A 976 4.03 -16.63 4.16
N ASN A 977 2.87 -16.66 4.83
CA ASN A 977 2.07 -15.49 5.22
C ASN A 977 1.80 -15.59 6.74
N SER A 978 0.93 -14.76 7.33
CA SER A 978 0.74 -14.83 8.79
C SER A 978 -0.07 -16.05 9.27
N GLN A 979 -0.71 -16.82 8.38
CA GLN A 979 -1.52 -18.02 8.69
C GLN A 979 -0.81 -19.35 8.42
N CYS A 980 0.06 -19.42 7.43
CA CYS A 980 0.75 -20.68 7.10
C CYS A 980 2.12 -20.51 6.44
N VAL A 981 2.93 -21.56 6.58
CA VAL A 981 4.20 -21.77 5.89
C VAL A 981 4.06 -23.00 4.99
N ILE A 982 4.46 -22.90 3.73
CA ILE A 982 4.50 -24.01 2.78
C ILE A 982 5.93 -24.52 2.65
N GLY A 983 6.13 -25.79 2.96
CA GLY A 983 7.43 -26.46 2.92
C GLY A 983 7.84 -26.94 1.53
N ALA A 984 9.15 -27.02 1.31
CA ALA A 984 9.80 -27.44 0.07
C ALA A 984 9.52 -28.89 -0.36
N LEU A 985 8.88 -29.70 0.49
CA LEU A 985 8.41 -31.06 0.14
C LEU A 985 7.13 -31.06 -0.73
N SER A 986 6.60 -29.88 -1.05
CA SER A 986 5.41 -29.74 -1.90
C SER A 986 5.72 -30.10 -3.35
N SER A 987 4.82 -30.83 -4.00
CA SER A 987 5.03 -31.40 -5.35
C SER A 987 3.75 -31.47 -6.19
N ALA A 988 3.93 -31.52 -7.51
CA ALA A 988 2.87 -31.71 -8.49
C ALA A 988 3.20 -32.90 -9.41
N VAL A 989 2.25 -33.80 -9.62
CA VAL A 989 2.40 -34.97 -10.50
C VAL A 989 1.22 -35.04 -11.45
N LEU A 990 1.48 -35.04 -12.76
CA LEU A 990 0.46 -35.26 -13.79
C LEU A 990 0.55 -36.71 -14.27
N SER A 991 -0.59 -37.40 -14.34
CA SER A 991 -0.69 -38.78 -14.82
C SER A 991 -2.02 -39.01 -15.54
N GLY A 992 -1.96 -39.18 -16.86
CA GLY A 992 -3.15 -39.33 -17.71
C GLY A 992 -4.09 -38.14 -17.57
N ASN A 993 -5.27 -38.38 -17.00
CA ASN A 993 -6.31 -37.38 -16.79
C ASN A 993 -6.23 -36.70 -15.41
N THR A 994 -5.31 -37.12 -14.53
CA THR A 994 -5.24 -36.67 -13.13
C THR A 994 -4.03 -35.78 -12.85
N LEU A 995 -4.25 -34.65 -12.20
CA LEU A 995 -3.24 -33.88 -11.48
C LEU A 995 -3.32 -34.22 -9.99
N THR A 996 -2.19 -34.57 -9.38
CA THR A 996 -2.04 -34.72 -7.93
C THR A 996 -1.13 -33.61 -7.41
N LEU A 997 -1.63 -32.76 -6.52
CA LEU A 997 -0.82 -31.80 -5.78
C LEU A 997 -0.62 -32.33 -4.36
N THR A 998 0.63 -32.48 -3.93
CA THR A 998 0.98 -32.77 -2.54
C THR A 998 1.52 -31.49 -1.91
N LEU A 999 0.84 -30.97 -0.90
CA LEU A 999 1.15 -29.67 -0.28
C LEU A 999 1.59 -29.89 1.16
N ASN A 1000 2.81 -29.48 1.48
CA ASN A 1000 3.34 -29.55 2.84
C ASN A 1000 3.04 -28.23 3.57
N ILE A 1001 1.99 -28.21 4.39
CA ILE A 1001 1.45 -26.99 5.00
C ILE A 1001 1.70 -27.01 6.51
N THR A 1002 2.26 -25.94 7.05
CA THR A 1002 2.41 -25.71 8.49
C THR A 1002 1.54 -24.54 8.88
N PHE A 1003 0.50 -24.77 9.68
CA PHE A 1003 -0.39 -23.70 10.16
C PHE A 1003 0.22 -22.97 11.35
N THR A 1004 0.06 -21.64 11.41
CA THR A 1004 0.49 -20.81 12.54
C THR A 1004 -0.61 -20.75 13.62
N ALA A 1005 -0.27 -20.22 14.79
CA ALA A 1005 -1.24 -19.96 15.86
C ALA A 1005 -2.30 -18.90 15.49
N ASN A 1006 -2.11 -18.14 14.41
CA ASN A 1006 -3.10 -17.16 13.95
C ASN A 1006 -4.31 -17.83 13.26
N LEU A 1007 -4.16 -19.06 12.75
CA LEU A 1007 -5.24 -19.84 12.12
C LEU A 1007 -5.84 -20.89 13.08
N THR A 1008 -5.83 -20.60 14.38
CA THR A 1008 -6.33 -21.51 15.44
C THR A 1008 -7.81 -21.89 15.25
N GLY A 1009 -8.17 -23.12 15.64
CA GLY A 1009 -9.54 -23.63 15.62
C GLY A 1009 -9.85 -24.53 14.42
N ASN A 1010 -11.14 -24.75 14.18
CA ASN A 1010 -11.61 -25.59 13.08
C ASN A 1010 -11.66 -24.78 11.77
N GLN A 1011 -11.02 -25.30 10.73
CA GLN A 1011 -10.96 -24.70 9.40
C GLN A 1011 -11.57 -25.64 8.36
N VAL A 1012 -12.04 -25.09 7.23
CA VAL A 1012 -12.50 -25.85 6.06
C VAL A 1012 -11.45 -25.73 4.94
N LEU A 1013 -11.21 -26.84 4.24
CA LEU A 1013 -10.30 -26.91 3.10
C LEU A 1013 -11.14 -26.84 1.81
N TYR A 1014 -11.21 -25.66 1.22
CA TYR A 1014 -11.89 -25.43 -0.05
C TYR A 1014 -10.92 -25.59 -1.23
N ILE A 1015 -11.35 -26.28 -2.29
CA ILE A 1015 -10.57 -26.52 -3.51
C ILE A 1015 -11.37 -26.05 -4.72
N ALA A 1016 -10.75 -25.35 -5.66
CA ALA A 1016 -11.35 -24.99 -6.95
C ALA A 1016 -10.34 -25.25 -8.08
N GLY A 1017 -10.80 -25.77 -9.22
CA GLY A 1017 -10.01 -25.90 -10.45
C GLY A 1017 -10.63 -25.13 -11.60
N ARG A 1018 -9.79 -24.61 -12.51
CA ARG A 1018 -10.20 -24.13 -13.84
C ARG A 1018 -9.32 -24.70 -14.94
N ASP A 1019 -9.91 -24.94 -16.10
CA ASP A 1019 -9.18 -25.36 -17.30
C ASP A 1019 -8.26 -24.23 -17.84
N ALA A 1020 -7.31 -24.59 -18.70
CA ALA A 1020 -6.31 -23.67 -19.24
C ALA A 1020 -6.92 -22.63 -20.19
N ALA A 1021 -8.07 -22.96 -20.81
CA ALA A 1021 -8.85 -22.04 -21.63
C ALA A 1021 -9.72 -21.07 -20.80
N GLY A 1022 -9.89 -21.30 -19.49
CA GLY A 1022 -10.76 -20.51 -18.62
C GLY A 1022 -12.26 -20.70 -18.87
N GLY A 1023 -12.64 -21.69 -19.69
CA GLY A 1023 -14.02 -21.95 -20.11
C GLY A 1023 -14.77 -22.93 -19.23
N ASN A 1024 -14.06 -23.79 -18.48
CA ASN A 1024 -14.65 -24.73 -17.52
C ASN A 1024 -14.00 -24.55 -16.15
N ASN A 1025 -14.80 -24.59 -15.09
CA ASN A 1025 -14.33 -24.55 -13.71
C ASN A 1025 -15.19 -25.45 -12.82
N THR A 1026 -14.67 -25.84 -11.65
CA THR A 1026 -15.32 -26.77 -10.73
C THR A 1026 -16.24 -26.09 -9.70
N ASP A 1027 -16.31 -24.76 -9.69
CA ASP A 1027 -16.59 -23.93 -8.52
C ASP A 1027 -15.73 -24.32 -7.29
N TRP A 1028 -15.94 -23.65 -6.16
CA TRP A 1028 -15.32 -24.01 -4.89
C TRP A 1028 -16.00 -25.23 -4.26
N GLN A 1029 -15.20 -26.23 -3.91
CA GLN A 1029 -15.62 -27.49 -3.32
C GLN A 1029 -15.04 -27.63 -1.91
N ALA A 1030 -15.89 -27.87 -0.90
CA ALA A 1030 -15.43 -28.13 0.46
C ALA A 1030 -14.97 -29.59 0.62
N MET A 1031 -13.65 -29.82 0.63
CA MET A 1031 -13.06 -31.16 0.50
C MET A 1031 -12.54 -31.75 1.82
N GLY A 1032 -12.48 -30.96 2.90
CA GLY A 1032 -12.11 -31.45 4.22
C GLY A 1032 -12.23 -30.41 5.34
N THR A 1033 -11.97 -30.83 6.58
CA THR A 1033 -11.87 -29.95 7.76
C THR A 1033 -10.63 -30.24 8.58
N TRP A 1034 -9.99 -29.20 9.15
CA TRP A 1034 -8.77 -29.35 9.95
C TRP A 1034 -8.82 -28.54 11.25
N THR A 1035 -8.42 -29.13 12.37
CA THR A 1035 -8.33 -28.42 13.66
C THR A 1035 -6.88 -28.01 13.94
N VAL A 1036 -6.60 -26.71 13.97
CA VAL A 1036 -5.31 -26.16 14.42
C VAL A 1036 -5.37 -25.93 15.93
N GLN A 1037 -4.40 -26.48 16.66
CA GLN A 1037 -4.31 -26.50 18.13
C GLN A 1037 -3.17 -25.63 18.69
#